data_AF-A0A4D6NWD9-F1
#
_entry.id   AF-A0A4D6NWD9-F1
#
_cell.length_a   1.000
_cell.length_b   1.000
_cell.length_c   1.000
_cell.angle_alpha   90.00
_cell.angle_beta   90.00
_cell.angle_gamma   90.00
#
_symmetry.space_group_name_H-M   'P 1'
#
loop_
_entity.id
_entity.type
_entity.pdbx_description
1 polymer ?
#
loop_
_entity_poly.entity_id
_entity_poly.type
_entity_poly.pdbx_seq_one_letter_code
_entity_poly.pdbx_strand_id
1 'polypeptide(L)'
;MDSSSLMLPLLLMMILCKTIGAVQLPPNFTVPAVLVFGDSIMDTGNNNNITQTLAKCNFPPYGRDFQGGIPTGRFGNGKVPSDLIAEELGIKDLLPPYFDPNLQPNDLLTGVCFASGGSGYDPLTAKMATAISLSGQIDMFKDYIRKLEKLVGEERTNFILANSIVLVVEGSNDISNTYFLTHARELQYDIPTYTDLMVSSASSFLKEIYQLGARRIGVLSAPPIGCVPFQRTILGGLLRKCAEKYNDAAKLFNIKLAKELDSLNQNLPNARMVYLDVYNPLLDIILNYQNYGFKVGDRGCCGTGKIETAVFCNSLDPTCQNVGDYVFWDGFHPSESVYRKLVPPILQKYLVHLMLRLMLLLVLSLRTKGLVTLPPNVSIPAVIGFGDSIIDPGNNNKVKTLVKCNFPPYGKDFDGGIPTGRFCNGKIPSDMLVEELGIKKLLPAYLDPNLTPSDLLTGVCFASGASGYDPLTPKIASVISMSEQLEMFKEYVEKLKQIAGVDRTNFIIANSFFLVVAGSDDIANTYFTVHARQLQYDIPAYTDLMCNSASDFIKELYELGARRIGVLSAPPIGCVPSQRTLAGGLERECAGDHNYAAKLFNSKLSRTLDSLGELPDSKIVYIDVYNPLLDIIVNYQSYGYEVMDSGCCGTGKLEVSVLCNPLDTTCSDASKYVFWDSYHPTEKVYKQLVGKNHKHKRKMELWSVVFVWCVLCFGFLHTEAIVKLRGNETIPALILFGDSIVDTGANNNLITAFKSNFPPYGRDFHGAQPTGRFSNGKVPSDFVAEELGINEYLAAYTSPGLKPDDMLKGINFASGGTGYDPFTAQLASVIPLSEQLEQFKEYIGKLKANFGEAKTNFILSKSLVLVVSSSNDIANTYFASGIRKLDYDVPNYTDMLVQYASSFVKELYGLGVRRIGVFGAPPLGCVPFMRTLFGGVERECGEEINMASKLFNSKLSAELHKLQRRNWPQSRIVYIHIYDPLLNIIQNPTKYGLEVVDRGCCGTGSVEAGILCNPLDLETCTDDSKYVFWDSYHPTQRTYQILVGEILHRYINNFS
;
A
#
# COMPACT_ATOMS: atom_id res chain seq x y z
N MET A 1 42.60 -23.39 45.72
CA MET A 1 42.68 -23.84 44.32
C MET A 1 42.52 -22.60 43.48
N ASP A 2 43.60 -22.19 42.81
CA ASP A 2 43.77 -20.82 42.30
C ASP A 2 42.83 -20.45 41.16
N SER A 3 42.17 -19.30 41.33
CA SER A 3 41.31 -18.59 40.39
C SER A 3 42.05 -17.93 39.21
N SER A 4 43.33 -18.27 39.02
CA SER A 4 44.24 -17.64 38.06
C SER A 4 44.37 -18.39 36.72
N SER A 5 43.83 -19.62 36.60
CA SER A 5 44.01 -20.48 35.42
C SER A 5 42.86 -20.46 34.41
N LEU A 6 41.74 -19.80 34.73
CA LEU A 6 40.56 -19.69 33.86
C LEU A 6 40.42 -18.35 33.12
N MET A 7 41.22 -17.34 33.47
CA MET A 7 41.15 -16.02 32.85
C MET A 7 41.98 -15.91 31.56
N LEU A 8 43.03 -16.72 31.39
CA LEU A 8 43.89 -16.67 30.20
C LEU A 8 43.26 -17.31 28.94
N PRO A 9 42.48 -18.41 29.02
CA PRO A 9 41.74 -18.92 27.86
C PRO A 9 40.58 -18.01 27.45
N LEU A 10 39.90 -17.37 28.42
CA LEU A 10 38.80 -16.44 28.14
C LEU A 10 39.29 -15.13 27.50
N LEU A 11 40.46 -14.62 27.92
CA LEU A 11 41.04 -13.42 27.32
C LEU A 11 41.60 -13.69 25.91
N LEU A 12 42.16 -14.88 25.64
CA LEU A 12 42.54 -15.29 24.28
C LEU A 12 41.32 -15.47 23.36
N MET A 13 40.20 -15.97 23.87
CA MET A 13 38.96 -16.13 23.11
C MET A 13 38.29 -14.78 22.78
N MET A 14 38.48 -13.75 23.62
CA MET A 14 38.02 -12.38 23.34
C MET A 14 38.97 -11.57 22.45
N ILE A 15 40.27 -11.91 22.40
CA ILE A 15 41.25 -11.25 21.53
C ILE A 15 41.25 -11.83 20.10
N LEU A 16 40.79 -13.08 19.91
CA LEU A 16 40.61 -13.70 18.60
C LEU A 16 39.33 -13.29 17.84
N CYS A 17 38.49 -12.41 18.41
CA CYS A 17 37.24 -11.95 17.78
C CYS A 17 37.31 -10.48 17.31
N LYS A 18 38.45 -10.07 16.78
CA LYS A 18 38.56 -8.85 15.96
C LYS A 18 39.23 -9.21 14.63
N THR A 19 38.48 -8.94 13.55
CA THR A 19 38.71 -9.31 12.12
C THR A 19 38.32 -10.77 11.84
N ILE A 20 37.33 -11.15 11.00
CA ILE A 20 36.65 -10.60 9.81
C ILE A 20 35.15 -10.99 9.89
N GLY A 21 34.25 -10.13 9.41
CA GLY A 21 32.78 -10.31 9.46
C GLY A 21 32.28 -11.45 8.56
N ALA A 22 32.05 -12.61 9.15
CA ALA A 22 31.24 -13.68 8.57
C ALA A 22 30.42 -14.33 9.70
N VAL A 23 29.12 -14.51 9.48
CA VAL A 23 28.26 -15.21 10.43
C VAL A 23 28.71 -16.68 10.51
N GLN A 24 29.16 -17.13 11.69
CA GLN A 24 29.55 -18.53 11.88
C GLN A 24 28.32 -19.44 11.84
N LEU A 25 28.15 -20.18 10.74
CA LEU A 25 27.13 -21.23 10.61
C LEU A 25 27.47 -22.42 11.53
N PRO A 26 26.46 -23.15 12.08
CA PRO A 26 26.70 -24.35 12.88
C PRO A 26 27.55 -25.39 12.13
N PRO A 27 28.36 -26.23 12.82
CA PRO A 27 29.28 -27.19 12.18
C PRO A 27 28.63 -28.19 11.21
N ASN A 28 27.32 -28.41 11.33
CA ASN A 28 26.54 -29.32 10.48
C ASN A 28 25.60 -28.59 9.50
N PHE A 29 25.72 -27.27 9.35
CA PHE A 29 24.84 -26.46 8.51
C PHE A 29 25.62 -25.87 7.33
N THR A 30 25.33 -26.37 6.14
CA THR A 30 25.91 -25.87 4.88
C THR A 30 24.88 -25.06 4.10
N VAL A 31 25.30 -23.89 3.60
CA VAL A 31 24.55 -23.07 2.64
C VAL A 31 25.38 -23.04 1.35
N PRO A 32 25.05 -23.87 0.35
CA PRO A 32 25.85 -23.97 -0.87
C PRO A 32 25.70 -22.75 -1.79
N ALA A 33 24.53 -22.10 -1.79
CA ALA A 33 24.27 -20.92 -2.61
C ALA A 33 23.24 -19.96 -1.99
N VAL A 34 23.26 -18.72 -2.46
CA VAL A 34 22.22 -17.70 -2.23
C VAL A 34 21.55 -17.36 -3.55
N LEU A 35 20.22 -17.52 -3.60
CA LEU A 35 19.40 -17.25 -4.78
C LEU A 35 18.44 -16.13 -4.45
N VAL A 36 18.38 -15.07 -5.26
CA VAL A 36 17.61 -13.88 -4.90
C VAL A 36 16.60 -13.53 -5.97
N PHE A 37 15.36 -13.30 -5.56
CA PHE A 37 14.25 -12.80 -6.37
C PHE A 37 13.80 -11.46 -5.81
N GLY A 38 13.23 -10.61 -6.65
CA GLY A 38 12.64 -9.36 -6.17
C GLY A 38 12.73 -8.17 -7.09
N ASP A 39 12.68 -7.00 -6.48
CA ASP A 39 12.70 -5.69 -7.11
C ASP A 39 14.10 -5.02 -7.11
N SER A 40 14.12 -3.70 -7.31
CA SER A 40 15.34 -2.88 -7.38
C SER A 40 16.18 -2.92 -6.10
N ILE A 41 15.59 -3.23 -4.93
CA ILE A 41 16.34 -3.35 -3.67
C ILE A 41 17.33 -4.50 -3.74
N MET A 42 17.04 -5.56 -4.51
CA MET A 42 17.86 -6.75 -4.60
C MET A 42 18.62 -6.89 -5.93
N ASP A 43 18.24 -6.11 -6.94
CA ASP A 43 18.78 -6.22 -8.30
C ASP A 43 20.28 -5.83 -8.37
N THR A 44 21.07 -6.73 -8.95
CA THR A 44 22.51 -6.55 -9.16
C THR A 44 22.88 -6.24 -10.62
N GLY A 45 21.88 -6.05 -11.48
CA GLY A 45 22.05 -5.56 -12.85
C GLY A 45 21.30 -6.34 -13.93
N ASN A 46 20.23 -7.08 -13.61
CA ASN A 46 19.48 -7.84 -14.62
C ASN A 46 18.78 -6.95 -15.65
N ASN A 47 18.50 -5.69 -15.30
CA ASN A 47 17.81 -4.76 -16.20
C ASN A 47 18.73 -4.09 -17.23
N ASN A 48 20.06 -4.28 -17.16
CA ASN A 48 21.04 -3.54 -17.96
C ASN A 48 20.84 -3.67 -19.47
N ASN A 49 20.42 -4.84 -19.94
CA ASN A 49 20.27 -5.15 -21.36
C ASN A 49 18.83 -5.02 -21.87
N ILE A 50 17.89 -4.56 -21.02
CA ILE A 50 16.51 -4.30 -21.41
C ILE A 50 16.45 -2.87 -21.96
N THR A 51 16.31 -2.74 -23.27
CA THR A 51 16.38 -1.43 -23.93
C THR A 51 15.17 -0.56 -23.64
N GLN A 52 14.00 -1.16 -23.44
CA GLN A 52 12.74 -0.45 -23.22
C GLN A 52 12.53 0.01 -21.77
N THR A 53 13.21 -0.59 -20.79
CA THR A 53 13.02 -0.22 -19.37
C THR A 53 13.87 0.97 -18.97
N LEU A 54 13.24 1.87 -18.21
CA LEU A 54 13.92 2.95 -17.48
C LEU A 54 14.49 2.47 -16.15
N ALA A 55 13.99 1.36 -15.59
CA ALA A 55 14.44 0.81 -14.32
C ALA A 55 15.79 0.12 -14.47
N LYS A 56 16.86 0.89 -14.74
CA LYS A 56 18.24 0.41 -14.77
C LYS A 56 19.17 1.49 -14.28
N CYS A 57 20.25 1.09 -13.63
CA CYS A 57 21.23 1.99 -13.02
C CYS A 57 22.66 1.67 -13.48
N ASN A 58 22.85 1.36 -14.77
CA ASN A 58 24.15 1.10 -15.39
C ASN A 58 24.82 2.37 -15.95
N PHE A 59 24.54 3.52 -15.33
CA PHE A 59 25.11 4.82 -15.68
C PHE A 59 25.41 5.66 -14.43
N PRO A 60 26.39 6.59 -14.49
CA PRO A 60 26.68 7.48 -13.37
C PRO A 60 25.48 8.38 -13.00
N PRO A 61 25.31 8.75 -11.72
CA PRO A 61 26.24 8.56 -10.61
C PRO A 61 26.08 7.24 -9.84
N TYR A 62 25.22 6.32 -10.28
CA TYR A 62 25.06 5.02 -9.63
C TYR A 62 26.38 4.23 -9.61
N GLY A 63 26.60 3.44 -8.55
CA GLY A 63 27.87 2.73 -8.35
C GLY A 63 29.07 3.61 -7.98
N ARG A 64 28.85 4.87 -7.56
CA ARG A 64 29.90 5.81 -7.10
C ARG A 64 30.90 5.20 -6.11
N ASP A 65 30.39 4.50 -5.12
CA ASP A 65 31.17 3.87 -4.04
C ASP A 65 31.45 2.38 -4.35
N PHE A 66 30.94 1.87 -5.48
CA PHE A 66 31.23 0.53 -5.96
C PHE A 66 32.68 0.43 -6.49
N GLN A 67 33.21 -0.78 -6.60
CA GLN A 67 34.61 -0.99 -6.98
C GLN A 67 34.94 -0.30 -8.33
N GLY A 68 35.88 0.67 -8.28
CA GLY A 68 36.28 1.46 -9.45
C GLY A 68 35.31 2.57 -9.86
N GLY A 69 34.26 2.85 -9.08
CA GLY A 69 33.22 3.82 -9.40
C GLY A 69 32.34 3.40 -10.58
N ILE A 70 32.24 2.09 -10.84
CA ILE A 70 31.60 1.54 -12.04
C ILE A 70 30.11 1.30 -11.77
N PRO A 71 29.19 1.87 -12.58
CA PRO A 71 27.76 1.60 -12.46
C PRO A 71 27.44 0.20 -13.03
N THR A 72 27.11 -0.75 -12.16
CA THR A 72 26.83 -2.14 -12.58
C THR A 72 25.35 -2.42 -12.82
N GLY A 73 24.44 -1.46 -12.62
CA GLY A 73 23.00 -1.70 -12.59
C GLY A 73 22.40 -1.86 -11.19
N ARG A 74 23.21 -1.77 -10.13
CA ARG A 74 22.74 -1.72 -8.73
C ARG A 74 22.07 -0.38 -8.44
N PHE A 75 20.87 -0.42 -7.85
CA PHE A 75 20.08 0.76 -7.51
C PHE A 75 20.58 1.43 -6.22
N GLY A 76 21.79 1.97 -6.28
CA GLY A 76 22.45 2.61 -5.14
C GLY A 76 23.82 3.19 -5.48
N ASN A 77 24.46 3.77 -4.46
CA ASN A 77 25.85 4.21 -4.55
C ASN A 77 26.84 3.04 -4.62
N GLY A 78 26.49 1.85 -4.13
CA GLY A 78 27.42 0.72 -4.11
C GLY A 78 26.72 -0.63 -3.90
N LYS A 79 27.18 -1.44 -2.94
CA LYS A 79 26.62 -2.79 -2.68
C LYS A 79 25.15 -2.70 -2.25
N VAL A 80 24.33 -3.61 -2.76
CA VAL A 80 22.91 -3.77 -2.37
C VAL A 80 22.75 -4.94 -1.39
N PRO A 81 21.61 -5.08 -0.68
CA PRO A 81 21.39 -6.14 0.31
C PRO A 81 21.70 -7.56 -0.17
N SER A 82 21.46 -7.89 -1.45
CA SER A 82 21.76 -9.22 -2.00
C SER A 82 23.27 -9.53 -2.00
N ASP A 83 24.13 -8.53 -2.24
CA ASP A 83 25.58 -8.67 -2.10
C ASP A 83 25.98 -8.84 -0.63
N LEU A 84 25.47 -7.97 0.24
CA LEU A 84 25.83 -7.95 1.65
C LEU A 84 25.41 -9.24 2.34
N ILE A 85 24.27 -9.83 1.98
CA ILE A 85 23.84 -11.11 2.55
C ILE A 85 24.75 -12.25 2.08
N ALA A 86 25.15 -12.27 0.81
CA ALA A 86 26.09 -13.29 0.31
C ALA A 86 27.48 -13.17 0.97
N GLU A 87 27.92 -11.93 1.21
CA GLU A 87 29.17 -11.59 1.91
C GLU A 87 29.11 -12.03 3.38
N GLU A 88 28.07 -11.64 4.13
CA GLU A 88 27.90 -11.97 5.55
C GLU A 88 27.74 -13.48 5.80
N LEU A 89 27.20 -14.23 4.82
CA LEU A 89 27.12 -15.69 4.86
C LEU A 89 28.43 -16.38 4.48
N GLY A 90 29.45 -15.63 4.05
CA GLY A 90 30.76 -16.15 3.63
C GLY A 90 30.70 -16.96 2.33
N ILE A 91 29.71 -16.70 1.46
CA ILE A 91 29.51 -17.46 0.21
C ILE A 91 30.28 -16.80 -0.94
N LYS A 92 30.12 -15.48 -1.10
CA LYS A 92 30.84 -14.67 -2.10
C LYS A 92 30.70 -13.18 -1.79
N ASP A 93 31.66 -12.39 -2.25
CA ASP A 93 31.71 -10.95 -1.98
C ASP A 93 30.67 -10.14 -2.76
N LEU A 94 30.29 -10.61 -3.96
CA LEU A 94 29.33 -9.97 -4.86
C LEU A 94 28.44 -11.03 -5.51
N LEU A 95 27.14 -10.77 -5.56
CA LEU A 95 26.18 -11.67 -6.19
C LEU A 95 25.93 -11.24 -7.65
N PRO A 96 26.31 -12.06 -8.65
CA PRO A 96 26.15 -11.64 -10.05
C PRO A 96 24.67 -11.71 -10.48
N PRO A 97 24.24 -10.79 -11.36
CA PRO A 97 22.93 -10.91 -12.00
C PRO A 97 22.94 -12.10 -12.97
N TYR A 98 21.82 -12.81 -13.09
CA TYR A 98 21.72 -13.98 -13.95
C TYR A 98 21.98 -13.67 -15.43
N PHE A 99 21.67 -12.45 -15.88
CA PHE A 99 21.95 -11.99 -17.25
C PHE A 99 23.33 -11.34 -17.43
N ASP A 100 24.26 -11.48 -16.47
CA ASP A 100 25.64 -11.07 -16.69
C ASP A 100 26.23 -11.81 -17.90
N PRO A 101 26.67 -11.12 -18.97
CA PRO A 101 27.29 -11.77 -20.13
C PRO A 101 28.58 -12.52 -19.77
N ASN A 102 29.19 -12.22 -18.62
CA ASN A 102 30.41 -12.84 -18.12
C ASN A 102 30.15 -13.89 -17.02
N LEU A 103 28.90 -14.28 -16.78
CA LEU A 103 28.54 -15.25 -15.74
C LEU A 103 29.30 -16.58 -15.94
N GLN A 104 30.08 -16.98 -14.94
CA GLN A 104 30.88 -18.20 -15.02
C GLN A 104 30.09 -19.42 -14.49
N PRO A 105 30.40 -20.65 -14.96
CA PRO A 105 29.75 -21.86 -14.44
C PRO A 105 29.83 -22.02 -12.92
N ASN A 106 30.94 -21.57 -12.30
CA ASN A 106 31.13 -21.64 -10.85
C ASN A 106 30.23 -20.65 -10.07
N ASP A 107 29.80 -19.56 -10.70
CA ASP A 107 28.85 -18.63 -10.09
C ASP A 107 27.50 -19.30 -9.87
N LEU A 108 27.10 -20.20 -10.77
CA LEU A 108 25.86 -20.95 -10.65
C LEU A 108 25.86 -21.85 -9.42
N LEU A 109 27.02 -22.44 -9.04
CA LEU A 109 27.15 -23.33 -7.88
C LEU A 109 26.92 -22.61 -6.55
N THR A 110 27.22 -21.31 -6.50
CA THR A 110 27.20 -20.47 -5.31
C THR A 110 26.07 -19.44 -5.32
N GLY A 111 25.31 -19.39 -6.42
CA GLY A 111 24.05 -18.66 -6.55
C GLY A 111 24.17 -17.33 -7.28
N VAL A 112 23.01 -16.82 -7.70
CA VAL A 112 22.85 -15.66 -8.59
C VAL A 112 21.63 -14.84 -8.18
N CYS A 113 21.55 -13.60 -8.67
CA CYS A 113 20.38 -12.74 -8.51
C CYS A 113 19.47 -12.80 -9.74
N PHE A 114 18.17 -13.04 -9.53
CA PHE A 114 17.09 -13.00 -10.52
C PHE A 114 16.22 -11.74 -10.39
N ALA A 115 16.42 -10.92 -9.36
CA ALA A 115 15.64 -9.72 -9.11
C ALA A 115 15.73 -8.71 -10.27
N SER A 116 14.70 -7.89 -10.44
CA SER A 116 14.56 -6.91 -11.52
C SER A 116 13.91 -5.63 -11.00
N GLY A 117 14.60 -4.49 -11.19
CA GLY A 117 14.04 -3.19 -10.85
C GLY A 117 12.68 -2.93 -11.52
N GLY A 118 11.71 -2.45 -10.75
CA GLY A 118 10.34 -2.22 -11.23
C GLY A 118 9.43 -3.46 -11.24
N SER A 119 9.91 -4.61 -10.75
CA SER A 119 9.07 -5.79 -10.50
C SER A 119 8.12 -5.59 -9.30
N GLY A 120 7.08 -6.42 -9.23
CA GLY A 120 6.09 -6.46 -8.16
C GLY A 120 5.39 -7.81 -8.09
N TYR A 121 4.59 -8.04 -7.05
CA TYR A 121 3.72 -9.23 -6.92
C TYR A 121 2.54 -9.19 -7.90
N ASP A 122 2.04 -8.02 -8.22
CA ASP A 122 1.05 -7.74 -9.23
C ASP A 122 1.75 -7.75 -10.60
N PRO A 123 1.36 -8.66 -11.52
CA PRO A 123 1.94 -8.71 -12.87
C PRO A 123 1.83 -7.39 -13.63
N LEU A 124 0.86 -6.53 -13.26
CA LEU A 124 0.71 -5.21 -13.82
C LEU A 124 1.93 -4.32 -13.53
N THR A 125 2.51 -4.41 -12.33
CA THR A 125 3.62 -3.58 -11.89
C THR A 125 4.81 -3.70 -12.83
N ALA A 126 5.29 -4.93 -13.05
CA ALA A 126 6.41 -5.20 -13.95
C ALA A 126 6.08 -4.82 -15.40
N LYS A 127 4.83 -5.02 -15.84
CA LYS A 127 4.39 -4.64 -17.19
C LYS A 127 4.49 -3.13 -17.42
N MET A 128 4.04 -2.32 -16.45
CA MET A 128 4.11 -0.86 -16.54
C MET A 128 5.55 -0.34 -16.53
N ALA A 129 6.43 -1.00 -15.78
CA ALA A 129 7.86 -0.66 -15.74
C ALA A 129 8.65 -1.24 -16.93
N THR A 130 8.03 -2.05 -17.80
CA THR A 130 8.70 -2.89 -18.82
C THR A 130 9.86 -3.71 -18.23
N ALA A 131 9.70 -4.12 -16.96
CA ALA A 131 10.66 -4.89 -16.18
C ALA A 131 10.45 -6.40 -16.34
N ILE A 132 11.38 -7.20 -15.82
CA ILE A 132 11.20 -8.66 -15.76
C ILE A 132 10.19 -8.93 -14.65
N SER A 133 9.03 -9.48 -15.03
CA SER A 133 8.00 -9.86 -14.07
C SER A 133 8.46 -11.01 -13.16
N LEU A 134 7.81 -11.17 -12.02
CA LEU A 134 8.06 -12.27 -11.11
C LEU A 134 7.96 -13.65 -11.80
N SER A 135 7.06 -13.82 -12.77
CA SER A 135 7.00 -15.01 -13.63
C SER A 135 8.23 -15.16 -14.54
N GLY A 136 8.73 -14.06 -15.11
CA GLY A 136 9.99 -14.06 -15.86
C GLY A 136 11.19 -14.42 -15.00
N GLN A 137 11.22 -13.99 -13.73
CA GLN A 137 12.25 -14.40 -12.78
C GLN A 137 12.19 -15.92 -12.50
N ILE A 138 10.99 -16.52 -12.47
CA ILE A 138 10.84 -17.98 -12.39
C ILE A 138 11.37 -18.67 -13.65
N ASP A 139 11.13 -18.12 -14.84
CA ASP A 139 11.66 -18.69 -16.08
C ASP A 139 13.20 -18.65 -16.10
N MET A 140 13.80 -17.57 -15.59
CA MET A 140 15.24 -17.48 -15.36
C MET A 140 15.71 -18.57 -14.38
N PHE A 141 14.96 -18.81 -13.30
CA PHE A 141 15.28 -19.85 -12.33
C PHE A 141 15.17 -21.26 -12.92
N LYS A 142 14.15 -21.54 -13.74
CA LYS A 142 14.03 -22.82 -14.48
C LYS A 142 15.21 -23.01 -15.43
N ASP A 143 15.65 -21.96 -16.13
CA ASP A 143 16.84 -22.02 -16.97
C ASP A 143 18.12 -22.23 -16.16
N TYR A 144 18.26 -21.56 -15.02
CA TYR A 144 19.35 -21.76 -14.06
C TYR A 144 19.42 -23.22 -13.60
N ILE A 145 18.29 -23.84 -13.22
CA ILE A 145 18.23 -25.25 -12.80
C ILE A 145 18.74 -26.16 -13.92
N ARG A 146 18.29 -25.96 -15.16
CA ARG A 146 18.77 -26.75 -16.32
C ARG A 146 20.27 -26.61 -16.56
N LYS A 147 20.82 -25.40 -16.38
CA LYS A 147 22.27 -25.16 -16.51
C LYS A 147 23.03 -25.81 -15.37
N LEU A 148 22.54 -25.70 -14.14
CA LEU A 148 23.13 -26.30 -12.96
C LEU A 148 23.16 -27.83 -13.06
N GLU A 149 22.06 -28.44 -13.52
CA GLU A 149 21.94 -29.87 -13.73
C GLU A 149 22.95 -30.39 -14.77
N LYS A 150 23.16 -29.66 -15.86
CA LYS A 150 24.20 -30.00 -16.84
C LYS A 150 25.62 -29.92 -16.26
N LEU A 151 25.85 -29.08 -15.26
CA LEU A 151 27.18 -28.88 -14.66
C LEU A 151 27.50 -29.91 -13.58
N VAL A 152 26.53 -30.28 -12.73
CA VAL A 152 26.78 -31.11 -11.55
C VAL A 152 25.90 -32.34 -11.43
N GLY A 153 25.00 -32.57 -12.39
CA GLY A 153 24.02 -33.65 -12.35
C GLY A 153 22.81 -33.34 -11.47
N GLU A 154 21.76 -34.15 -11.64
CA GLU A 154 20.46 -34.00 -10.97
C GLU A 154 20.57 -34.07 -9.45
N GLU A 155 21.29 -35.07 -8.92
CA GLU A 155 21.41 -35.29 -7.47
C GLU A 155 22.03 -34.08 -6.76
N ARG A 156 23.15 -33.57 -7.30
CA ARG A 156 23.84 -32.42 -6.73
C ARG A 156 23.04 -31.13 -6.91
N THR A 157 22.29 -31.01 -7.99
CA THR A 157 21.37 -29.88 -8.23
C THR A 157 20.28 -29.84 -7.17
N ASN A 158 19.61 -30.97 -6.94
CA ASN A 158 18.58 -31.09 -5.90
C ASN A 158 19.15 -30.79 -4.50
N PHE A 159 20.38 -31.24 -4.21
CA PHE A 159 21.07 -30.87 -2.98
C PHE A 159 21.29 -29.36 -2.85
N ILE A 160 21.76 -28.70 -3.91
CA ILE A 160 21.98 -27.24 -3.90
C ILE A 160 20.63 -26.54 -3.65
N LEU A 161 19.61 -26.80 -4.47
CA LEU A 161 18.30 -26.12 -4.37
C LEU A 161 17.64 -26.28 -2.99
N ALA A 162 17.73 -27.47 -2.39
CA ALA A 162 17.15 -27.73 -1.07
C ALA A 162 17.93 -27.11 0.10
N ASN A 163 19.23 -26.82 -0.08
CA ASN A 163 20.09 -26.30 1.00
C ASN A 163 20.48 -24.82 0.83
N SER A 164 20.28 -24.24 -0.35
CA SER A 164 20.47 -22.82 -0.62
C SER A 164 19.50 -21.95 0.17
N ILE A 165 19.91 -20.71 0.45
CA ILE A 165 19.02 -19.67 0.97
C ILE A 165 18.41 -18.94 -0.23
N VAL A 166 17.09 -18.94 -0.32
CA VAL A 166 16.34 -18.16 -1.31
C VAL A 166 15.79 -16.91 -0.64
N LEU A 167 15.99 -15.74 -1.23
CA LEU A 167 15.46 -14.46 -0.73
C LEU A 167 14.47 -13.87 -1.71
N VAL A 168 13.41 -13.24 -1.20
CA VAL A 168 12.35 -12.64 -2.01
C VAL A 168 12.02 -11.25 -1.44
N VAL A 169 12.06 -10.21 -2.29
CA VAL A 169 11.68 -8.83 -1.94
C VAL A 169 10.82 -8.23 -3.04
N GLU A 170 9.53 -8.09 -2.79
CA GLU A 170 8.58 -7.50 -3.73
C GLU A 170 7.48 -6.77 -2.93
N GLY A 171 6.66 -5.97 -3.60
CA GLY A 171 5.51 -5.30 -2.98
C GLY A 171 5.64 -3.79 -2.87
N SER A 172 6.86 -3.25 -2.89
CA SER A 172 7.08 -1.80 -2.81
C SER A 172 6.49 -1.11 -4.03
N ASN A 173 6.84 -1.59 -5.23
CA ASN A 173 6.39 -1.02 -6.51
C ASN A 173 4.89 -1.25 -6.76
N ASP A 174 4.33 -2.34 -6.26
CA ASP A 174 2.89 -2.62 -6.29
C ASP A 174 2.13 -1.49 -5.59
N ILE A 175 2.51 -1.21 -4.34
CA ILE A 175 1.81 -0.23 -3.52
C ILE A 175 2.16 1.18 -3.99
N SER A 176 3.45 1.51 -4.12
CA SER A 176 3.89 2.87 -4.44
C SER A 176 3.52 3.27 -5.86
N ASN A 177 3.81 2.41 -6.86
CA ASN A 177 3.74 2.79 -8.27
C ASN A 177 2.41 2.35 -8.88
N THR A 178 1.99 1.12 -8.64
CA THR A 178 0.83 0.52 -9.33
C THR A 178 -0.50 0.88 -8.68
N TYR A 179 -0.54 0.88 -7.36
CA TYR A 179 -1.73 1.24 -6.60
C TYR A 179 -1.83 2.74 -6.46
N PHE A 180 -0.88 3.39 -5.78
CA PHE A 180 -1.06 4.81 -5.44
C PHE A 180 -0.58 5.80 -6.50
N LEU A 181 0.58 5.62 -7.14
CA LEU A 181 1.07 6.63 -8.09
C LEU A 181 0.25 6.63 -9.39
N THR A 182 -0.10 5.45 -9.89
CA THR A 182 -0.81 5.30 -11.18
C THR A 182 -2.30 5.10 -11.02
N HIS A 183 -2.78 4.84 -9.80
CA HIS A 183 -4.18 4.54 -9.49
C HIS A 183 -4.77 3.36 -10.29
N ALA A 184 -3.94 2.57 -10.97
CA ALA A 184 -4.39 1.58 -11.94
C ALA A 184 -5.22 0.46 -11.31
N ARG A 185 -4.97 0.18 -10.03
CA ARG A 185 -5.65 -0.86 -9.25
C ARG A 185 -6.69 -0.32 -8.26
N GLU A 186 -6.71 0.97 -7.96
CA GLU A 186 -7.69 1.58 -7.05
C GLU A 186 -9.13 1.44 -7.55
N LEU A 187 -9.33 1.38 -8.88
CA LEU A 187 -10.66 1.18 -9.49
C LEU A 187 -11.19 -0.26 -9.36
N GLN A 188 -10.32 -1.21 -9.06
CA GLN A 188 -10.65 -2.64 -8.99
C GLN A 188 -10.60 -3.16 -7.55
N TYR A 189 -9.77 -2.53 -6.73
CA TYR A 189 -9.44 -3.00 -5.40
C TYR A 189 -9.31 -1.81 -4.45
N ASP A 190 -9.97 -1.88 -3.30
CA ASP A 190 -9.55 -1.10 -2.13
C ASP A 190 -8.21 -1.64 -1.58
N ILE A 191 -7.57 -0.92 -0.65
CA ILE A 191 -6.26 -1.34 -0.12
C ILE A 191 -6.33 -2.74 0.51
N PRO A 192 -7.34 -3.09 1.32
CA PRO A 192 -7.50 -4.46 1.80
C PRO A 192 -7.52 -5.49 0.68
N THR A 193 -8.40 -5.37 -0.31
CA THR A 193 -8.51 -6.39 -1.38
C THR A 193 -7.30 -6.39 -2.32
N TYR A 194 -6.63 -5.25 -2.50
CA TYR A 194 -5.39 -5.19 -3.28
C TYR A 194 -4.25 -5.91 -2.59
N THR A 195 -4.11 -5.71 -1.27
CA THR A 195 -3.13 -6.45 -0.47
C THR A 195 -3.45 -7.94 -0.41
N ASP A 196 -4.72 -8.36 -0.54
CA ASP A 196 -5.08 -9.78 -0.74
C ASP A 196 -4.63 -10.31 -2.09
N LEU A 197 -4.77 -9.54 -3.17
CA LEU A 197 -4.24 -9.89 -4.49
C LEU A 197 -2.72 -10.09 -4.43
N MET A 198 -2.00 -9.13 -3.84
CA MET A 198 -0.54 -9.21 -3.69
C MET A 198 -0.12 -10.47 -2.90
N VAL A 199 -0.79 -10.78 -1.80
CA VAL A 199 -0.50 -11.96 -0.98
C VAL A 199 -0.85 -13.26 -1.71
N SER A 200 -1.92 -13.28 -2.50
CA SER A 200 -2.27 -14.41 -3.35
C SER A 200 -1.20 -14.67 -4.43
N SER A 201 -0.69 -13.60 -5.07
CA SER A 201 0.43 -13.68 -6.00
C SER A 201 1.71 -14.16 -5.30
N ALA A 202 2.04 -13.62 -4.12
CA ALA A 202 3.17 -14.08 -3.32
C ALA A 202 3.06 -15.56 -2.97
N SER A 203 1.90 -16.02 -2.52
CA SER A 203 1.61 -17.43 -2.22
C SER A 203 1.83 -18.33 -3.43
N SER A 204 1.35 -17.91 -4.61
CA SER A 204 1.47 -18.66 -5.85
C SER A 204 2.94 -18.78 -6.29
N PHE A 205 3.67 -17.67 -6.24
CA PHE A 205 5.11 -17.64 -6.53
C PHE A 205 5.90 -18.56 -5.59
N LEU A 206 5.67 -18.45 -4.28
CA LEU A 206 6.37 -19.25 -3.26
C LEU A 206 6.12 -20.75 -3.41
N LYS A 207 4.89 -21.14 -3.79
CA LYS A 207 4.56 -22.52 -4.13
C LYS A 207 5.33 -22.99 -5.37
N GLU A 208 5.48 -22.15 -6.39
CA GLU A 208 6.18 -22.51 -7.62
C GLU A 208 7.68 -22.72 -7.38
N ILE A 209 8.38 -21.79 -6.71
CA ILE A 209 9.80 -22.00 -6.39
C ILE A 209 10.02 -23.18 -5.43
N TYR A 210 9.05 -23.47 -4.55
CA TYR A 210 9.04 -24.67 -3.73
C TYR A 210 8.91 -25.94 -4.60
N GLN A 211 8.00 -25.96 -5.59
CA GLN A 211 7.89 -27.08 -6.52
C GLN A 211 9.18 -27.32 -7.32
N LEU A 212 9.92 -26.24 -7.60
CA LEU A 212 11.23 -26.28 -8.26
C LEU A 212 12.40 -26.67 -7.34
N GLY A 213 12.15 -26.96 -6.06
CA GLY A 213 13.16 -27.51 -5.14
C GLY A 213 13.64 -26.58 -4.04
N ALA A 214 13.21 -25.30 -4.01
CA ALA A 214 13.57 -24.38 -2.94
C ALA A 214 12.95 -24.82 -1.60
N ARG A 215 13.75 -24.82 -0.52
CA ARG A 215 13.26 -25.22 0.82
C ARG A 215 13.51 -24.18 1.90
N ARG A 216 14.57 -23.37 1.81
CA ARG A 216 14.92 -22.35 2.82
C ARG A 216 14.68 -20.97 2.21
N ILE A 217 13.54 -20.36 2.51
CA ILE A 217 13.08 -19.15 1.82
C ILE A 217 12.91 -18.02 2.84
N GLY A 218 13.62 -16.91 2.68
CA GLY A 218 13.40 -15.67 3.41
C GLY A 218 12.58 -14.71 2.55
N VAL A 219 11.46 -14.22 3.06
CA VAL A 219 10.60 -13.26 2.36
C VAL A 219 10.61 -11.97 3.16
N LEU A 220 11.13 -10.90 2.56
CA LEU A 220 11.28 -9.63 3.23
C LEU A 220 9.98 -8.83 3.13
N SER A 221 9.70 -8.06 4.16
CA SER A 221 8.55 -7.15 4.20
C SER A 221 8.70 -6.00 3.21
N ALA A 222 7.58 -5.38 2.80
CA ALA A 222 7.63 -4.06 2.17
C ALA A 222 8.23 -3.04 3.17
N PRO A 223 9.11 -2.11 2.75
CA PRO A 223 9.70 -1.08 3.60
C PRO A 223 8.69 0.05 3.92
N PRO A 224 9.03 1.03 4.79
CA PRO A 224 8.23 2.24 5.01
C PRO A 224 8.24 3.17 3.79
N ILE A 225 7.60 2.74 2.70
CA ILE A 225 7.57 3.41 1.39
C ILE A 225 6.98 4.83 1.46
N GLY A 226 6.13 5.15 2.43
CA GLY A 226 5.61 6.51 2.62
C GLY A 226 6.69 7.48 3.11
N CYS A 227 7.80 6.96 3.65
CA CYS A 227 8.90 7.74 4.19
C CYS A 227 10.10 7.84 3.24
N VAL A 228 10.04 7.34 2.01
CA VAL A 228 11.15 7.56 1.07
C VAL A 228 11.06 8.97 0.47
N PRO A 229 12.18 9.55 0.00
CA PRO A 229 12.20 10.96 -0.33
C PRO A 229 11.27 11.42 -1.45
N PHE A 230 11.00 10.57 -2.44
CA PHE A 230 10.03 10.83 -3.50
C PHE A 230 8.63 11.06 -2.90
N GLN A 231 8.11 10.10 -2.11
CA GLN A 231 6.80 10.20 -1.45
C GLN A 231 6.73 11.40 -0.51
N ARG A 232 7.80 11.70 0.22
CA ARG A 232 7.87 12.91 1.06
C ARG A 232 7.81 14.19 0.25
N THR A 233 8.40 14.21 -0.94
CA THR A 233 8.33 15.36 -1.86
C THR A 233 6.92 15.59 -2.38
N ILE A 234 6.23 14.53 -2.82
CA ILE A 234 4.91 14.66 -3.45
C ILE A 234 3.74 14.74 -2.45
N LEU A 235 3.87 14.15 -1.25
CA LEU A 235 2.75 14.01 -0.29
C LEU A 235 3.05 14.56 1.11
N GLY A 236 4.31 14.84 1.42
CA GLY A 236 4.73 15.26 2.77
C GLY A 236 4.50 16.73 3.10
N GLY A 237 3.98 17.51 2.16
CA GLY A 237 3.84 18.97 2.26
C GLY A 237 5.18 19.70 2.43
N LEU A 238 5.15 20.97 2.83
CA LEU A 238 6.37 21.78 3.02
C LEU A 238 7.35 21.19 4.04
N LEU A 239 6.85 20.41 5.00
CA LEU A 239 7.64 19.75 6.03
C LEU A 239 8.18 18.37 5.60
N ARG A 240 7.85 17.92 4.38
CA ARG A 240 8.26 16.62 3.82
C ARG A 240 7.91 15.45 4.74
N LYS A 241 6.77 15.46 5.43
CA LYS A 241 6.37 14.35 6.33
C LYS A 241 6.19 13.03 5.56
N CYS A 242 6.23 11.90 6.28
CA CYS A 242 5.90 10.62 5.67
C CYS A 242 4.44 10.57 5.22
N ALA A 243 4.19 9.90 4.09
CA ALA A 243 2.84 9.61 3.61
C ALA A 243 2.27 8.40 4.37
N GLU A 244 1.47 8.65 5.40
CA GLU A 244 0.96 7.56 6.28
C GLU A 244 0.07 6.55 5.55
N LYS A 245 -0.74 6.98 4.57
CA LYS A 245 -1.53 6.06 3.71
C LYS A 245 -0.62 5.05 2.99
N TYR A 246 0.55 5.53 2.55
CA TYR A 246 1.75 4.81 2.12
C TYR A 246 2.08 3.62 3.03
N ASN A 247 2.43 4.03 4.23
CA ASN A 247 2.93 3.18 5.29
C ASN A 247 1.87 2.20 5.78
N ASP A 248 0.61 2.59 5.84
CA ASP A 248 -0.47 1.74 6.32
C ASP A 248 -0.83 0.63 5.34
N ALA A 249 -0.79 0.90 4.03
CA ALA A 249 -0.92 -0.14 3.01
C ALA A 249 0.24 -1.15 3.08
N ALA A 250 1.47 -0.66 3.23
CA ALA A 250 2.65 -1.52 3.40
C ALA A 250 2.56 -2.38 4.68
N LYS A 251 2.16 -1.79 5.82
CA LYS A 251 1.91 -2.51 7.07
C LYS A 251 0.83 -3.58 6.90
N LEU A 252 -0.29 -3.24 6.23
CA LEU A 252 -1.38 -4.19 6.01
C LEU A 252 -0.93 -5.37 5.15
N PHE A 253 -0.24 -5.09 4.04
CA PHE A 253 0.36 -6.12 3.21
C PHE A 253 1.31 -7.02 4.01
N ASN A 254 2.20 -6.40 4.80
CA ASN A 254 3.18 -7.11 5.63
C ASN A 254 2.53 -8.06 6.64
N ILE A 255 1.45 -7.63 7.30
CA ILE A 255 0.69 -8.46 8.24
C ILE A 255 0.08 -9.67 7.52
N LYS A 256 -0.56 -9.44 6.37
CA LYS A 256 -1.19 -10.51 5.58
C LYS A 256 -0.15 -11.47 5.01
N LEU A 257 0.98 -10.96 4.53
CA LEU A 257 2.10 -11.76 4.02
C LEU A 257 2.66 -12.68 5.12
N ALA A 258 2.93 -12.16 6.33
CA ALA A 258 3.39 -12.98 7.44
C ALA A 258 2.43 -14.13 7.76
N LYS A 259 1.11 -13.85 7.81
CA LYS A 259 0.06 -14.87 8.00
C LYS A 259 0.05 -15.92 6.90
N GLU A 260 0.24 -15.52 5.64
CA GLU A 260 0.29 -16.47 4.52
C GLU A 260 1.55 -17.33 4.54
N LEU A 261 2.71 -16.80 4.96
CA LEU A 261 3.93 -17.60 5.12
C LEU A 261 3.76 -18.68 6.20
N ASP A 262 3.08 -18.37 7.29
CA ASP A 262 2.72 -19.36 8.32
C ASP A 262 1.78 -20.44 7.76
N SER A 263 0.79 -20.05 6.95
CA SER A 263 -0.10 -20.97 6.23
C SER A 263 0.68 -21.87 5.27
N LEU A 264 1.62 -21.34 4.50
CA LEU A 264 2.46 -22.11 3.57
C LEU A 264 3.37 -23.10 4.30
N ASN A 265 4.01 -22.68 5.39
CA ASN A 265 4.84 -23.57 6.23
C ASN A 265 4.06 -24.77 6.79
N GLN A 266 2.76 -24.60 7.07
CA GLN A 266 1.91 -25.70 7.55
C GLN A 266 1.50 -26.67 6.43
N ASN A 267 1.44 -26.19 5.19
CA ASN A 267 0.90 -26.93 4.04
C ASN A 267 1.97 -27.48 3.09
N LEU A 268 3.20 -26.96 3.13
CA LEU A 268 4.30 -27.36 2.27
C LEU A 268 5.35 -28.13 3.08
N PRO A 269 5.40 -29.47 2.99
CA PRO A 269 6.30 -30.27 3.80
C PRO A 269 7.76 -29.95 3.51
N ASN A 270 8.59 -29.89 4.56
CA ASN A 270 10.01 -29.55 4.47
C ASN A 270 10.32 -28.13 3.95
N ALA A 271 9.32 -27.30 3.65
CA ALA A 271 9.54 -25.88 3.43
C ALA A 271 9.82 -25.19 4.77
N ARG A 272 10.75 -24.23 4.72
CA ARG A 272 11.04 -23.29 5.80
C ARG A 272 11.03 -21.90 5.22
N MET A 273 9.86 -21.29 5.26
CA MET A 273 9.64 -19.90 4.89
C MET A 273 9.77 -19.03 6.14
N VAL A 274 10.54 -17.95 6.06
CA VAL A 274 10.78 -17.02 7.17
C VAL A 274 10.40 -15.63 6.72
N TYR A 275 9.49 -14.99 7.46
CA TYR A 275 9.19 -13.58 7.31
C TYR A 275 10.35 -12.74 7.89
N LEU A 276 10.94 -11.88 7.06
CA LEU A 276 12.05 -11.00 7.42
C LEU A 276 11.55 -9.55 7.48
N ASP A 277 11.41 -9.01 8.68
CA ASP A 277 10.96 -7.63 8.88
C ASP A 277 12.09 -6.63 8.58
N VAL A 278 11.96 -5.92 7.46
CA VAL A 278 12.79 -4.75 7.13
C VAL A 278 12.08 -3.44 7.41
N TYR A 279 10.78 -3.45 7.63
CA TYR A 279 9.96 -2.25 7.80
C TYR A 279 10.39 -1.49 9.05
N ASN A 280 10.36 -2.17 10.21
CA ASN A 280 10.60 -1.50 11.49
C ASN A 280 12.07 -1.03 11.64
N PRO A 281 13.09 -1.83 11.33
CA PRO A 281 14.48 -1.39 11.48
C PRO A 281 14.84 -0.24 10.52
N LEU A 282 14.31 -0.25 9.29
CA LEU A 282 14.54 0.85 8.35
C LEU A 282 13.79 2.12 8.77
N LEU A 283 12.56 2.00 9.28
CA LEU A 283 11.81 3.14 9.80
C LEU A 283 12.54 3.78 11.00
N ASP A 284 13.11 2.97 11.88
CA ASP A 284 13.91 3.46 13.01
C ASP A 284 15.14 4.25 12.54
N ILE A 285 15.87 3.74 11.54
CA ILE A 285 16.99 4.48 10.92
C ILE A 285 16.50 5.80 10.30
N ILE A 286 15.33 5.81 9.62
CA ILE A 286 14.80 7.02 8.99
C ILE A 286 14.41 8.08 10.03
N LEU A 287 13.70 7.67 11.09
CA LEU A 287 13.20 8.61 12.11
C LEU A 287 14.30 9.06 13.06
N ASN A 288 15.26 8.19 13.37
CA ASN A 288 16.32 8.42 14.34
C ASN A 288 17.71 8.46 13.69
N TYR A 289 17.79 8.94 12.43
CA TYR A 289 18.99 8.87 11.59
C TYR A 289 20.27 9.41 12.23
N GLN A 290 20.16 10.42 13.11
CA GLN A 290 21.28 10.98 13.86
C GLN A 290 21.94 9.97 14.80
N ASN A 291 21.15 9.07 15.42
CA ASN A 291 21.65 8.02 16.31
C ASN A 291 22.50 6.98 15.54
N TYR A 292 22.30 6.89 14.22
CA TYR A 292 23.03 5.99 13.34
C TYR A 292 24.22 6.66 12.65
N GLY A 293 24.47 7.94 12.95
CA GLY A 293 25.58 8.73 12.40
C GLY A 293 25.26 9.47 11.10
N PHE A 294 24.01 9.48 10.65
CA PHE A 294 23.59 10.25 9.47
C PHE A 294 23.25 11.70 9.85
N LYS A 295 23.37 12.61 8.89
CA LYS A 295 22.97 14.03 9.02
C LYS A 295 21.67 14.34 8.30
N VAL A 296 21.28 13.52 7.33
CA VAL A 296 20.12 13.75 6.47
C VAL A 296 19.32 12.46 6.30
N GLY A 297 18.10 12.44 6.86
CA GLY A 297 17.19 11.28 6.81
C GLY A 297 16.02 11.41 5.83
N ASP A 298 16.00 12.47 5.03
CA ASP A 298 14.75 13.10 4.60
C ASP A 298 14.72 13.46 3.09
N ARG A 299 15.89 13.33 2.44
CA ARG A 299 16.19 13.54 1.02
C ARG A 299 17.35 12.61 0.60
N GLY A 300 17.46 12.33 -0.68
CA GLY A 300 18.55 11.60 -1.30
C GLY A 300 19.85 12.40 -1.34
N CYS A 301 20.98 11.69 -1.32
CA CYS A 301 22.29 12.27 -1.62
C CYS A 301 22.37 12.72 -3.08
N CYS A 302 21.70 11.99 -3.96
CA CYS A 302 21.63 12.26 -5.38
C CYS A 302 20.28 12.88 -5.75
N GLY A 303 20.32 14.02 -6.44
CA GLY A 303 19.16 14.83 -6.77
C GLY A 303 19.26 16.23 -6.15
N THR A 304 18.38 17.14 -6.57
CA THR A 304 18.43 18.57 -6.16
C THR A 304 18.28 18.81 -4.66
N GLY A 305 17.86 17.79 -3.89
CA GLY A 305 17.58 17.87 -2.46
C GLY A 305 16.41 18.82 -2.12
N LYS A 306 15.69 19.32 -3.12
CA LYS A 306 14.53 20.21 -3.01
C LYS A 306 13.29 19.61 -3.67
N ILE A 307 13.45 19.05 -4.88
CA ILE A 307 12.40 18.37 -5.64
C ILE A 307 12.98 17.03 -6.12
N GLU A 308 12.48 15.92 -5.58
CA GLU A 308 12.92 14.56 -5.91
C GLU A 308 11.79 13.82 -6.62
N THR A 309 11.38 14.34 -7.77
CA THR A 309 10.32 13.77 -8.63
C THR A 309 10.87 13.07 -9.87
N ALA A 310 12.18 13.13 -10.11
CA ALA A 310 12.84 12.39 -11.18
C ALA A 310 12.85 10.89 -10.87
N VAL A 311 12.60 10.07 -11.89
CA VAL A 311 12.50 8.60 -11.75
C VAL A 311 13.82 7.99 -11.28
N PHE A 312 14.96 8.46 -11.80
CA PHE A 312 16.30 8.10 -11.36
C PHE A 312 17.24 9.30 -11.50
N CYS A 313 18.33 9.26 -10.74
CA CYS A 313 19.42 10.22 -10.89
C CYS A 313 20.18 10.06 -12.20
N ASN A 314 20.71 11.13 -12.77
CA ASN A 314 21.57 11.12 -13.95
C ASN A 314 22.82 11.98 -13.75
N SER A 315 23.71 12.01 -14.74
CA SER A 315 25.01 12.71 -14.68
C SER A 315 24.91 14.23 -14.53
N LEU A 316 23.73 14.82 -14.78
CA LEU A 316 23.47 16.24 -14.60
C LEU A 316 22.91 16.56 -13.21
N ASP A 317 22.49 15.55 -12.45
CA ASP A 317 21.97 15.76 -11.11
C ASP A 317 23.11 16.08 -10.12
N PRO A 318 22.92 17.07 -9.23
CA PRO A 318 23.87 17.32 -8.17
C PRO A 318 23.92 16.11 -7.23
N THR A 319 25.12 15.77 -6.79
CA THR A 319 25.34 14.73 -5.78
C THR A 319 25.99 15.32 -4.54
N CYS A 320 25.61 14.80 -3.37
CA CYS A 320 26.16 15.22 -2.10
C CYS A 320 27.66 14.87 -2.01
N GLN A 321 28.42 15.67 -1.25
CA GLN A 321 29.87 15.46 -1.07
C GLN A 321 30.21 14.17 -0.32
N ASN A 322 29.37 13.74 0.62
CA ASN A 322 29.60 12.55 1.45
C ASN A 322 28.33 11.68 1.54
N VAL A 323 28.30 10.50 0.91
CA VAL A 323 27.12 9.61 0.98
C VAL A 323 26.84 9.17 2.42
N GLY A 324 27.89 8.99 3.23
CA GLY A 324 27.76 8.50 4.61
C GLY A 324 26.95 9.43 5.52
N ASP A 325 26.73 10.68 5.11
CA ASP A 325 25.87 11.62 5.83
C ASP A 325 24.37 11.41 5.53
N TYR A 326 24.00 10.57 4.53
CA TYR A 326 22.64 10.43 4.02
C TYR A 326 22.09 9.01 4.21
N VAL A 327 20.84 8.93 4.69
CA VAL A 327 20.07 7.67 4.75
C VAL A 327 19.76 7.18 3.34
N PHE A 328 19.35 8.08 2.45
CA PHE A 328 18.95 7.73 1.09
C PHE A 328 20.01 8.08 0.06
N TRP A 329 20.21 7.19 -0.91
CA TRP A 329 21.02 7.48 -2.08
C TRP A 329 20.26 8.38 -3.06
N ASP A 330 19.06 7.98 -3.45
CA ASP A 330 18.18 8.72 -4.38
C ASP A 330 16.77 8.90 -3.80
N GLY A 331 15.78 9.20 -4.64
CA GLY A 331 14.38 9.40 -4.24
C GLY A 331 13.68 8.17 -3.64
N PHE A 332 14.25 6.97 -3.78
CA PHE A 332 13.61 5.70 -3.41
C PHE A 332 14.51 4.79 -2.57
N HIS A 333 15.80 4.71 -2.90
CA HIS A 333 16.71 3.67 -2.42
C HIS A 333 17.60 4.18 -1.27
N PRO A 334 17.70 3.43 -0.15
CA PRO A 334 18.71 3.67 0.88
C PRO A 334 20.15 3.62 0.35
N SER A 335 21.06 4.28 1.06
CA SER A 335 22.50 4.21 0.76
C SER A 335 23.11 2.88 1.20
N GLU A 336 24.25 2.48 0.61
CA GLU A 336 25.01 1.30 1.06
C GLU A 336 25.32 1.35 2.55
N SER A 337 25.58 2.56 3.10
CA SER A 337 25.84 2.75 4.53
C SER A 337 24.65 2.32 5.40
N VAL A 338 23.42 2.56 4.95
CA VAL A 338 22.22 2.06 5.62
C VAL A 338 22.11 0.55 5.47
N TYR A 339 22.31 0.01 4.26
CA TYR A 339 22.24 -1.44 4.06
C TYR A 339 23.24 -2.22 4.92
N ARG A 340 24.47 -1.72 5.09
CA ARG A 340 25.48 -2.31 5.98
C ARG A 340 25.10 -2.30 7.46
N LYS A 341 24.25 -1.35 7.89
CA LYS A 341 23.71 -1.31 9.26
C LYS A 341 22.45 -2.18 9.41
N LEU A 342 21.72 -2.40 8.32
CA LEU A 342 20.44 -3.12 8.31
C LEU A 342 20.61 -4.64 8.20
N VAL A 343 21.50 -5.11 7.32
CA VAL A 343 21.62 -6.53 6.95
C VAL A 343 22.13 -7.42 8.11
N PRO A 344 23.22 -7.08 8.83
CA PRO A 344 23.76 -7.97 9.85
C PRO A 344 22.80 -8.26 11.02
N PRO A 345 22.11 -7.26 11.62
CA PRO A 345 21.13 -7.52 12.69
C PRO A 345 19.97 -8.42 12.25
N ILE A 346 19.49 -8.26 11.00
CA ILE A 346 18.45 -9.11 10.44
C ILE A 346 18.96 -10.55 10.36
N LEU A 347 20.12 -10.79 9.73
CA LEU A 347 20.67 -12.14 9.62
C LEU A 347 20.91 -12.81 10.97
N GLN A 348 21.47 -12.07 11.94
CA GLN A 348 21.72 -12.59 13.29
C GLN A 348 20.43 -12.99 14.00
N LYS A 349 19.38 -12.14 13.98
CA LYS A 349 18.09 -12.41 14.60
C LYS A 349 17.50 -13.75 14.14
N TYR A 350 17.58 -14.04 12.85
CA TYR A 350 16.94 -15.22 12.26
C TYR A 350 17.84 -16.47 12.23
N LEU A 351 19.17 -16.34 12.22
CA LEU A 351 20.12 -17.47 12.33
C LEU A 351 20.21 -18.01 13.76
N VAL A 352 20.12 -17.16 14.79
CA VAL A 352 20.07 -17.60 16.20
C VAL A 352 18.78 -18.40 16.49
N HIS A 353 17.65 -18.00 15.90
CA HIS A 353 16.36 -18.71 16.02
C HIS A 353 16.37 -20.10 15.36
N LEU A 354 17.18 -20.31 14.32
CA LEU A 354 17.40 -21.61 13.68
C LEU A 354 18.15 -22.58 14.62
N MET A 355 19.14 -22.09 15.37
CA MET A 355 19.90 -22.90 16.33
C MET A 355 19.04 -23.37 17.52
N LEU A 356 18.19 -22.48 18.05
CA LEU A 356 17.28 -22.80 19.15
C LEU A 356 16.20 -23.83 18.76
N ARG A 357 15.67 -23.77 17.53
CA ARG A 357 14.65 -24.73 17.04
C ARG A 357 15.22 -26.13 16.77
N LEU A 358 16.48 -26.25 16.34
CA LEU A 358 17.13 -27.54 16.09
C LEU A 358 17.39 -28.31 17.39
N MET A 359 17.72 -27.62 18.49
CA MET A 359 17.75 -28.24 19.83
C MET A 359 16.37 -28.72 20.28
N LEU A 360 15.31 -27.99 19.94
CA LEU A 360 13.93 -28.32 20.33
C LEU A 360 13.34 -29.51 19.54
N LEU A 361 13.72 -29.67 18.27
CA LEU A 361 13.22 -30.74 17.39
C LEU A 361 13.75 -32.13 17.74
N LEU A 362 14.91 -32.22 18.41
CA LEU A 362 15.40 -33.49 18.96
C LEU A 362 14.53 -34.00 20.13
N VAL A 363 13.76 -33.11 20.77
CA VAL A 363 12.93 -33.39 21.95
C VAL A 363 11.49 -33.78 21.59
N LEU A 364 11.05 -33.52 20.34
CA LEU A 364 9.63 -33.60 19.94
C LEU A 364 9.22 -34.89 19.18
N SER A 365 10.02 -35.95 19.20
CA SER A 365 9.71 -37.23 18.53
C SER A 365 8.69 -38.14 19.27
N LEU A 366 7.93 -37.61 20.24
CA LEU A 366 6.90 -38.37 20.97
C LEU A 366 5.54 -37.66 20.88
N ARG A 367 4.57 -38.29 20.21
CA ARG A 367 3.17 -37.82 20.15
C ARG A 367 2.31 -38.50 21.23
N THR A 368 1.50 -37.73 21.97
CA THR A 368 0.17 -38.14 22.47
C THR A 368 -0.77 -36.94 22.67
N LYS A 369 -2.07 -37.24 22.81
CA LYS A 369 -3.24 -36.34 22.81
C LYS A 369 -3.28 -35.42 24.04
N GLY A 370 -3.70 -34.17 23.81
CA GLY A 370 -3.52 -33.04 24.74
C GLY A 370 -4.52 -32.96 25.89
N LEU A 371 -3.98 -33.09 27.10
CA LEU A 371 -4.12 -32.11 28.18
C LEU A 371 -2.94 -31.11 28.02
N VAL A 372 -2.94 -29.92 28.64
CA VAL A 372 -1.69 -29.14 28.78
C VAL A 372 -0.75 -29.93 29.70
N THR A 373 0.00 -30.89 29.17
CA THR A 373 1.07 -31.55 29.92
C THR A 373 2.25 -30.59 29.96
N LEU A 374 2.40 -29.88 31.07
CA LEU A 374 3.64 -29.19 31.40
C LEU A 374 4.80 -30.19 31.36
N PRO A 375 6.03 -29.78 31.00
CA PRO A 375 7.20 -30.66 31.08
C PRO A 375 7.29 -31.33 32.47
N PRO A 376 7.81 -32.57 32.60
CA PRO A 376 7.78 -33.35 33.85
C PRO A 376 8.33 -32.65 35.10
N ASN A 377 9.11 -31.58 34.92
CA ASN A 377 9.75 -30.79 35.98
C ASN A 377 9.23 -29.34 36.07
N VAL A 378 8.19 -28.97 35.33
CA VAL A 378 7.60 -27.61 35.35
C VAL A 378 6.23 -27.71 35.99
N SER A 379 6.09 -27.15 37.19
CA SER A 379 4.78 -26.93 37.83
C SER A 379 4.45 -25.43 37.81
N ILE A 380 3.17 -25.11 37.63
CA ILE A 380 2.62 -23.78 37.83
C ILE A 380 1.74 -23.87 39.08
N PRO A 381 2.25 -23.48 40.26
CA PRO A 381 1.53 -23.66 41.52
C PRO A 381 0.32 -22.71 41.64
N ALA A 382 0.39 -21.53 41.02
CA ALA A 382 -0.70 -20.55 41.02
C ALA A 382 -0.75 -19.72 39.73
N VAL A 383 -1.92 -19.11 39.49
CA VAL A 383 -2.11 -18.04 38.51
C VAL A 383 -2.50 -16.77 39.24
N ILE A 384 -1.80 -15.67 38.97
CA ILE A 384 -2.02 -14.39 39.63
C ILE A 384 -2.38 -13.34 38.55
N GLY A 385 -3.57 -12.73 38.66
CA GLY A 385 -4.09 -11.81 37.65
C GLY A 385 -4.02 -10.34 38.08
N PHE A 386 -3.69 -9.44 37.16
CA PHE A 386 -3.69 -7.97 37.31
C PHE A 386 -4.29 -7.33 36.07
N GLY A 387 -5.03 -6.23 36.23
CA GLY A 387 -5.57 -5.56 35.07
C GLY A 387 -6.97 -4.97 35.20
N ASP A 388 -7.69 -5.08 34.10
CA ASP A 388 -9.02 -4.50 33.86
C ASP A 388 -10.15 -5.54 33.89
N SER A 389 -11.30 -5.16 33.32
CA SER A 389 -12.55 -5.93 33.33
C SER A 389 -12.45 -7.26 32.60
N ILE A 390 -11.50 -7.42 31.66
CA ILE A 390 -11.36 -8.65 30.87
C ILE A 390 -11.04 -9.85 31.77
N ILE A 391 -10.35 -9.65 32.88
CA ILE A 391 -9.97 -10.74 33.80
C ILE A 391 -10.49 -10.57 35.23
N ASP A 392 -11.29 -9.54 35.52
CA ASP A 392 -11.86 -9.25 36.84
C ASP A 392 -13.00 -10.23 37.21
N PRO A 393 -12.82 -11.11 38.21
CA PRO A 393 -13.87 -12.02 38.66
C PRO A 393 -14.84 -11.38 39.66
N GLY A 394 -14.63 -10.12 40.07
CA GLY A 394 -15.55 -9.36 40.92
C GLY A 394 -14.92 -8.46 42.00
N ASN A 395 -13.68 -8.00 41.86
CA ASN A 395 -13.09 -7.04 42.81
C ASN A 395 -13.89 -5.73 42.86
N ASN A 396 -14.43 -5.28 41.72
CA ASN A 396 -15.24 -4.06 41.66
C ASN A 396 -16.51 -4.10 42.54
N ASN A 397 -16.93 -5.29 43.00
CA ASN A 397 -18.05 -5.43 43.92
C ASN A 397 -17.81 -4.77 45.29
N LYS A 398 -16.54 -4.55 45.65
CA LYS A 398 -16.13 -4.03 46.96
C LYS A 398 -15.72 -2.57 46.96
N VAL A 399 -15.74 -1.91 45.81
CA VAL A 399 -15.47 -0.47 45.68
C VAL A 399 -16.73 0.29 45.29
N LYS A 400 -16.79 1.57 45.68
CA LYS A 400 -17.91 2.45 45.34
C LYS A 400 -17.76 2.96 43.91
N THR A 401 -18.11 2.12 42.94
CA THR A 401 -18.12 2.46 41.52
C THR A 401 -19.45 2.07 40.87
N LEU A 402 -19.75 2.71 39.74
CA LEU A 402 -20.78 2.26 38.80
C LEU A 402 -20.29 1.09 37.94
N VAL A 403 -18.99 0.90 37.79
CA VAL A 403 -18.37 -0.13 36.95
C VAL A 403 -18.30 -1.46 37.71
N LYS A 404 -19.44 -2.13 37.94
CA LYS A 404 -19.48 -3.45 38.56
C LYS A 404 -20.61 -4.29 37.96
N CYS A 405 -20.42 -5.60 37.86
CA CYS A 405 -21.34 -6.50 37.16
C CYS A 405 -21.93 -7.59 38.09
N ASN A 406 -22.21 -7.24 39.35
CA ASN A 406 -22.83 -8.13 40.34
C ASN A 406 -24.37 -8.09 40.34
N PHE A 407 -24.96 -7.80 39.18
CA PHE A 407 -26.40 -7.78 38.98
C PHE A 407 -26.76 -8.38 37.60
N PRO A 408 -27.99 -8.91 37.42
CA PRO A 408 -28.45 -9.41 36.12
C PRO A 408 -28.50 -8.29 35.06
N PRO A 409 -28.18 -8.58 33.79
CA PRO A 409 -28.08 -9.91 33.18
C PRO A 409 -26.68 -10.54 33.21
N TYR A 410 -25.67 -9.89 33.80
CA TYR A 410 -24.31 -10.45 33.86
C TYR A 410 -24.31 -11.82 34.56
N GLY A 411 -23.46 -12.73 34.08
CA GLY A 411 -23.45 -14.12 34.59
C GLY A 411 -24.65 -14.98 34.19
N LYS A 412 -25.45 -14.57 33.19
CA LYS A 412 -26.60 -15.34 32.66
C LYS A 412 -26.28 -16.83 32.38
N ASP A 413 -25.12 -17.09 31.77
CA ASP A 413 -24.64 -18.41 31.39
C ASP A 413 -23.61 -18.96 32.39
N PHE A 414 -23.32 -18.21 33.46
CA PHE A 414 -22.44 -18.64 34.55
C PHE A 414 -23.18 -19.61 35.49
N ASP A 415 -22.44 -20.41 36.28
CA ASP A 415 -23.01 -21.45 37.13
C ASP A 415 -24.18 -20.93 38.00
N GLY A 416 -25.41 -21.39 37.71
CA GLY A 416 -26.63 -21.00 38.41
C GLY A 416 -27.24 -19.66 37.99
N GLY A 417 -26.73 -19.01 36.94
CA GLY A 417 -27.18 -17.70 36.47
C GLY A 417 -26.84 -16.56 37.43
N ILE A 418 -25.80 -16.73 38.27
CA ILE A 418 -25.47 -15.82 39.36
C ILE A 418 -24.47 -14.75 38.88
N PRO A 419 -24.80 -13.45 38.98
CA PRO A 419 -23.89 -12.37 38.64
C PRO A 419 -22.80 -12.23 39.71
N THR A 420 -21.59 -12.67 39.39
CA THR A 420 -20.46 -12.65 40.34
C THR A 420 -19.62 -11.38 40.29
N GLY A 421 -19.85 -10.49 39.31
CA GLY A 421 -18.98 -9.35 39.04
C GLY A 421 -18.13 -9.49 37.77
N ARG A 422 -18.21 -10.64 37.08
CA ARG A 422 -17.57 -10.86 35.78
C ARG A 422 -18.25 -10.04 34.69
N PHE A 423 -17.48 -9.33 33.90
CA PHE A 423 -17.95 -8.50 32.77
C PHE A 423 -18.26 -9.36 31.53
N CYS A 424 -19.11 -10.38 31.70
CA CYS A 424 -19.41 -11.38 30.68
C CYS A 424 -20.75 -12.07 31.00
N ASN A 425 -21.33 -12.78 30.03
CA ASN A 425 -22.42 -13.71 30.29
C ASN A 425 -22.00 -14.94 31.12
N GLY A 426 -20.72 -15.32 31.08
CA GLY A 426 -20.23 -16.57 31.69
C GLY A 426 -18.82 -16.43 32.27
N LYS A 427 -17.99 -17.48 32.08
CA LYS A 427 -16.57 -17.44 32.48
C LYS A 427 -15.80 -16.38 31.69
N ILE A 428 -14.74 -15.89 32.30
CA ILE A 428 -13.78 -14.95 31.70
C ILE A 428 -12.41 -15.63 31.52
N PRO A 429 -11.47 -15.05 30.74
CA PRO A 429 -10.18 -15.66 30.46
C PRO A 429 -9.38 -16.13 31.69
N SER A 430 -9.45 -15.41 32.82
CA SER A 430 -8.78 -15.82 34.05
C SER A 430 -9.28 -17.15 34.61
N ASP A 431 -10.59 -17.41 34.54
CA ASP A 431 -11.19 -18.70 34.93
C ASP A 431 -10.77 -19.81 33.98
N MET A 432 -10.85 -19.55 32.69
CA MET A 432 -10.54 -20.54 31.66
C MET A 432 -9.07 -20.94 31.73
N LEU A 433 -8.18 -20.00 32.04
CA LEU A 433 -6.76 -20.26 32.19
C LEU A 433 -6.44 -21.17 33.38
N VAL A 434 -7.02 -20.91 34.57
CA VAL A 434 -6.78 -21.80 35.73
C VAL A 434 -7.38 -23.18 35.54
N GLU A 435 -8.49 -23.28 34.81
CA GLU A 435 -9.14 -24.53 34.49
C GLU A 435 -8.32 -25.36 33.49
N GLU A 436 -7.83 -24.73 32.40
CA GLU A 436 -6.97 -25.37 31.40
C GLU A 436 -5.60 -25.81 31.95
N LEU A 437 -5.09 -25.09 32.95
CA LEU A 437 -3.88 -25.47 33.68
C LEU A 437 -4.13 -26.56 34.73
N GLY A 438 -5.39 -26.96 34.94
CA GLY A 438 -5.76 -27.97 35.93
C GLY A 438 -5.52 -27.53 37.38
N ILE A 439 -5.45 -26.23 37.64
CA ILE A 439 -5.18 -25.67 38.98
C ILE A 439 -6.47 -25.62 39.79
N LYS A 440 -7.53 -25.04 39.20
CA LYS A 440 -8.86 -24.92 39.81
C LYS A 440 -9.91 -24.50 38.77
N LYS A 441 -11.19 -24.62 39.13
CA LYS A 441 -12.31 -24.33 38.21
C LYS A 441 -12.47 -22.84 37.90
N LEU A 442 -12.21 -21.97 38.87
CA LEU A 442 -12.43 -20.51 38.78
C LEU A 442 -11.29 -19.78 39.51
N LEU A 443 -10.91 -18.61 39.01
CA LEU A 443 -9.96 -17.73 39.70
C LEU A 443 -10.76 -16.73 40.55
N PRO A 444 -10.62 -16.73 41.90
CA PRO A 444 -11.39 -15.83 42.74
C PRO A 444 -10.80 -14.41 42.78
N ALA A 445 -11.66 -13.44 43.07
CA ALA A 445 -11.28 -12.05 43.35
C ALA A 445 -10.51 -11.98 44.66
N TYR A 446 -9.44 -11.18 44.73
CA TYR A 446 -8.70 -10.98 45.97
C TYR A 446 -9.57 -10.36 47.09
N LEU A 447 -10.56 -9.54 46.72
CA LEU A 447 -11.47 -8.91 47.68
C LEU A 447 -12.72 -9.76 48.00
N ASP A 448 -12.77 -11.03 47.58
CA ASP A 448 -13.85 -11.94 47.98
C ASP A 448 -13.71 -12.28 49.49
N PRO A 449 -14.73 -11.98 50.33
CA PRO A 449 -14.67 -12.26 51.76
C PRO A 449 -14.63 -13.76 52.08
N ASN A 450 -14.91 -14.63 51.10
CA ASN A 450 -14.93 -16.08 51.27
C ASN A 450 -13.64 -16.77 50.82
N LEU A 451 -12.56 -16.02 50.54
CA LEU A 451 -11.27 -16.61 50.18
C LEU A 451 -10.76 -17.56 51.26
N THR A 452 -10.35 -18.74 50.83
CA THR A 452 -9.71 -19.74 51.70
C THR A 452 -8.19 -19.66 51.60
N PRO A 453 -7.44 -20.21 52.57
CA PRO A 453 -5.99 -20.35 52.44
C PRO A 453 -5.56 -21.13 51.18
N SER A 454 -6.37 -22.10 50.73
CA SER A 454 -6.12 -22.86 49.50
C SER A 454 -6.24 -22.01 48.23
N ASP A 455 -7.16 -21.03 48.22
CA ASP A 455 -7.28 -20.10 47.11
C ASP A 455 -6.04 -19.23 46.99
N LEU A 456 -5.53 -18.75 48.12
CA LEU A 456 -4.30 -17.96 48.16
C LEU A 456 -3.09 -18.78 47.67
N LEU A 457 -2.96 -20.05 48.06
CA LEU A 457 -1.88 -20.94 47.62
C LEU A 457 -1.90 -21.23 46.10
N THR A 458 -3.07 -21.14 45.47
CA THR A 458 -3.29 -21.43 44.04
C THR A 458 -3.55 -20.17 43.19
N GLY A 459 -3.47 -19.00 43.80
CA GLY A 459 -3.49 -17.68 43.15
C GLY A 459 -4.85 -17.00 43.11
N VAL A 460 -4.86 -15.69 42.94
CA VAL A 460 -6.06 -14.83 42.95
C VAL A 460 -5.96 -13.77 41.86
N CYS A 461 -7.07 -13.09 41.56
CA CYS A 461 -7.07 -11.94 40.65
C CYS A 461 -7.20 -10.62 41.42
N PHE A 462 -6.32 -9.66 41.12
CA PHE A 462 -6.33 -8.29 41.62
C PHE A 462 -6.96 -7.30 40.64
N ALA A 463 -7.27 -7.73 39.41
CA ALA A 463 -7.82 -6.88 38.36
C ALA A 463 -9.12 -6.18 38.78
N SER A 464 -9.33 -4.99 38.24
CA SER A 464 -10.45 -4.11 38.54
C SER A 464 -10.97 -3.49 37.25
N GLY A 465 -12.25 -3.73 36.91
CA GLY A 465 -12.86 -3.16 35.71
C GLY A 465 -12.69 -1.64 35.61
N ALA A 466 -12.45 -1.13 34.40
CA ALA A 466 -12.10 0.27 34.10
C ALA A 466 -10.73 0.75 34.61
N SER A 467 -9.81 -0.16 34.97
CA SER A 467 -8.43 0.17 35.29
C SER A 467 -7.55 0.23 34.03
N GLY A 468 -6.46 0.97 34.10
CA GLY A 468 -5.57 1.21 32.97
C GLY A 468 -4.15 1.58 33.40
N TYR A 469 -3.26 1.68 32.42
CA TYR A 469 -1.88 2.10 32.64
C TYR A 469 -1.74 3.62 32.89
N ASP A 470 -2.67 4.46 32.40
CA ASP A 470 -2.73 5.87 32.74
C ASP A 470 -3.30 6.02 34.17
N PRO A 471 -2.57 6.64 35.11
CA PRO A 471 -3.05 6.89 36.47
C PRO A 471 -4.33 7.74 36.57
N LEU A 472 -4.74 8.42 35.50
CA LEU A 472 -5.99 9.17 35.43
C LEU A 472 -7.21 8.27 35.16
N THR A 473 -7.03 7.19 34.40
CA THR A 473 -8.10 6.26 34.03
C THR A 473 -8.88 5.69 35.23
N PRO A 474 -8.23 5.07 36.23
CA PRO A 474 -8.95 4.54 37.39
C PRO A 474 -9.59 5.64 38.26
N LYS A 475 -9.05 6.87 38.24
CA LYS A 475 -9.64 8.02 38.96
C LYS A 475 -10.95 8.47 38.33
N ILE A 476 -11.01 8.52 37.00
CA ILE A 476 -12.24 8.87 36.27
C ILE A 476 -13.34 7.86 36.59
N ALA A 477 -13.01 6.56 36.63
CA ALA A 477 -13.98 5.49 36.88
C ALA A 477 -14.23 5.18 38.38
N SER A 478 -13.45 5.79 39.30
CA SER A 478 -13.48 5.49 40.74
C SER A 478 -13.26 4.01 41.05
N VAL A 479 -12.24 3.40 40.43
CA VAL A 479 -11.89 1.98 40.53
C VAL A 479 -10.44 1.79 41.00
N ILE A 480 -10.02 0.53 41.20
CA ILE A 480 -8.71 0.21 41.78
C ILE A 480 -7.63 0.34 40.71
N SER A 481 -6.66 1.23 40.93
CA SER A 481 -5.57 1.48 39.98
C SER A 481 -4.58 0.32 39.91
N MET A 482 -3.80 0.23 38.82
CA MET A 482 -2.70 -0.75 38.72
C MET A 482 -1.73 -0.67 39.91
N SER A 483 -1.42 0.53 40.42
CA SER A 483 -0.58 0.68 41.62
C SER A 483 -1.25 0.11 42.88
N GLU A 484 -2.54 0.34 43.07
CA GLU A 484 -3.28 -0.24 44.21
C GLU A 484 -3.39 -1.77 44.09
N GLN A 485 -3.50 -2.30 42.87
CA GLN A 485 -3.44 -3.75 42.62
C GLN A 485 -2.09 -4.35 43.04
N LEU A 486 -1.00 -3.62 42.83
CA LEU A 486 0.32 -4.02 43.29
C LEU A 486 0.44 -3.99 44.82
N GLU A 487 -0.12 -2.98 45.48
CA GLU A 487 -0.16 -2.92 46.96
C GLU A 487 -0.97 -4.09 47.55
N MET A 488 -2.11 -4.43 46.94
CA MET A 488 -2.86 -5.63 47.31
C MET A 488 -2.04 -6.91 47.10
N PHE A 489 -1.20 -6.96 46.07
CA PHE A 489 -0.30 -8.09 45.86
C PHE A 489 0.80 -8.18 46.92
N LYS A 490 1.36 -7.05 47.37
CA LYS A 490 2.31 -7.02 48.51
C LYS A 490 1.67 -7.57 49.78
N GLU A 491 0.43 -7.18 50.07
CA GLU A 491 -0.36 -7.74 51.19
C GLU A 491 -0.61 -9.25 51.01
N TYR A 492 -0.97 -9.68 49.80
CA TYR A 492 -1.13 -11.09 49.47
C TYR A 492 0.14 -11.90 49.70
N VAL A 493 1.32 -11.37 49.35
CA VAL A 493 2.61 -12.03 49.61
C VAL A 493 2.84 -12.23 51.11
N GLU A 494 2.51 -11.25 51.96
CA GLU A 494 2.61 -11.40 53.42
C GLU A 494 1.63 -12.43 53.98
N LYS A 495 0.39 -12.46 53.48
CA LYS A 495 -0.58 -13.52 53.83
C LYS A 495 -0.07 -14.89 53.40
N LEU A 496 0.53 -14.99 52.22
CA LEU A 496 1.08 -16.24 51.70
C LEU A 496 2.26 -16.72 52.57
N LYS A 497 3.12 -15.82 53.06
CA LYS A 497 4.19 -16.14 54.03
C LYS A 497 3.64 -16.69 55.34
N GLN A 498 2.53 -16.16 55.84
CA GLN A 498 1.88 -16.66 57.05
C GLN A 498 1.29 -18.07 56.86
N ILE A 499 0.80 -18.39 55.66
CA ILE A 499 0.16 -19.68 55.35
C ILE A 499 1.20 -20.76 55.00
N ALA A 500 2.18 -20.43 54.17
CA ALA A 500 3.08 -21.39 53.55
C ALA A 500 4.52 -21.36 54.11
N GLY A 501 4.88 -20.32 54.84
CA GLY A 501 6.27 -20.00 55.19
C GLY A 501 7.01 -19.28 54.05
N VAL A 502 8.15 -18.67 54.38
CA VAL A 502 8.91 -17.80 53.46
C VAL A 502 9.43 -18.56 52.24
N ASP A 503 10.08 -19.72 52.45
CA ASP A 503 10.69 -20.47 51.35
C ASP A 503 9.65 -20.97 50.34
N ARG A 504 8.51 -21.48 50.84
CA ARG A 504 7.42 -21.94 49.99
C ARG A 504 6.73 -20.79 49.27
N THR A 505 6.59 -19.63 49.91
CA THR A 505 6.07 -18.42 49.29
C THR A 505 6.95 -18.00 48.11
N ASN A 506 8.26 -17.89 48.32
CA ASN A 506 9.20 -17.54 47.26
C ASN A 506 9.13 -18.55 46.10
N PHE A 507 9.01 -19.85 46.41
CA PHE A 507 8.78 -20.87 45.41
C PHE A 507 7.48 -20.66 44.63
N ILE A 508 6.36 -20.39 45.31
CA ILE A 508 5.06 -20.15 44.66
C ILE A 508 5.18 -18.94 43.74
N ILE A 509 5.62 -17.79 44.25
CA ILE A 509 5.72 -16.56 43.47
C ILE A 509 6.65 -16.71 42.26
N ALA A 510 7.83 -17.32 42.41
CA ALA A 510 8.76 -17.51 41.30
C ALA A 510 8.29 -18.53 40.25
N ASN A 511 7.43 -19.49 40.61
CA ASN A 511 6.97 -20.53 39.67
C ASN A 511 5.54 -20.31 39.15
N SER A 512 4.80 -19.35 39.70
CA SER A 512 3.44 -19.01 39.27
C SER A 512 3.42 -18.24 37.97
N PHE A 513 2.27 -18.29 37.28
CA PHE A 513 2.04 -17.51 36.07
C PHE A 513 1.27 -16.23 36.40
N PHE A 514 1.85 -15.10 36.03
CA PHE A 514 1.28 -13.77 36.22
C PHE A 514 0.61 -13.34 34.91
N LEU A 515 -0.64 -12.93 34.97
CA LEU A 515 -1.40 -12.44 33.81
C LEU A 515 -1.72 -10.96 34.01
N VAL A 516 -1.27 -10.10 33.08
CA VAL A 516 -1.48 -8.65 33.14
C VAL A 516 -2.31 -8.20 31.94
N VAL A 517 -3.42 -7.49 32.16
CA VAL A 517 -4.35 -7.03 31.12
C VAL A 517 -4.77 -5.58 31.37
N ALA A 518 -4.21 -4.62 30.63
CA ALA A 518 -4.59 -3.22 30.74
C ALA A 518 -4.27 -2.49 29.42
N GLY A 519 -4.73 -1.25 29.27
CA GLY A 519 -4.53 -0.46 28.05
C GLY A 519 -5.83 -0.14 27.30
N SER A 520 -6.84 -0.99 27.46
CA SER A 520 -8.10 -0.86 26.71
C SER A 520 -8.91 0.36 27.16
N ASP A 521 -9.06 0.54 28.47
CA ASP A 521 -9.73 1.66 29.11
C ASP A 521 -8.99 3.01 28.94
N ASP A 522 -7.66 2.97 28.89
CA ASP A 522 -6.83 4.14 28.66
C ASP A 522 -7.14 4.76 27.30
N ILE A 523 -7.22 3.91 26.27
CA ILE A 523 -7.47 4.34 24.89
C ILE A 523 -8.96 4.64 24.69
N ALA A 524 -9.84 3.68 24.96
CA ALA A 524 -11.27 3.81 24.66
C ALA A 524 -11.92 4.91 25.49
N ASN A 525 -11.74 4.86 26.81
CA ASN A 525 -12.52 5.69 27.73
C ASN A 525 -11.81 7.00 28.04
N THR A 526 -10.52 6.96 28.40
CA THR A 526 -9.80 8.16 28.87
C THR A 526 -9.38 9.08 27.71
N TYR A 527 -8.81 8.50 26.66
CA TYR A 527 -8.32 9.28 25.52
C TYR A 527 -9.42 9.64 24.53
N PHE A 528 -10.19 8.66 24.03
CA PHE A 528 -11.18 8.93 22.97
C PHE A 528 -12.56 9.32 23.47
N THR A 529 -13.12 8.67 24.49
CA THR A 529 -14.48 8.99 24.94
C THR A 529 -14.54 10.28 25.76
N VAL A 530 -13.73 10.39 26.81
CA VAL A 530 -13.74 11.55 27.72
C VAL A 530 -12.84 12.69 27.24
N HIS A 531 -11.94 12.44 26.27
CA HIS A 531 -11.00 13.42 25.72
C HIS A 531 -10.05 14.03 26.77
N ALA A 532 -9.87 13.38 27.93
CA ALA A 532 -9.17 13.92 29.08
C ALA A 532 -7.67 14.19 28.82
N ARG A 533 -7.10 13.50 27.83
CA ARG A 533 -5.67 13.52 27.52
C ARG A 533 -5.34 14.11 26.15
N GLN A 534 -6.31 14.34 25.27
CA GLN A 534 -6.06 14.76 23.88
C GLN A 534 -5.42 16.16 23.75
N LEU A 535 -5.65 17.04 24.73
CA LEU A 535 -4.99 18.36 24.76
C LEU A 535 -3.56 18.30 25.30
N GLN A 536 -3.17 17.20 25.94
CA GLN A 536 -1.87 17.03 26.58
C GLN A 536 -0.94 16.12 25.78
N TYR A 537 -1.52 15.11 25.12
CA TYR A 537 -0.80 14.07 24.40
C TYR A 537 -1.49 13.84 23.06
N ASP A 538 -0.68 13.72 22.01
CA ASP A 538 -1.11 13.05 20.78
C ASP A 538 -1.06 11.52 20.96
N ILE A 539 -1.56 10.75 19.99
CA ILE A 539 -1.64 9.28 20.10
C ILE A 539 -0.24 8.65 20.31
N PRO A 540 0.82 9.03 19.56
CA PRO A 540 2.16 8.56 19.85
C PRO A 540 2.61 8.86 21.29
N ALA A 541 2.55 10.10 21.77
CA ALA A 541 3.01 10.43 23.11
C ALA A 541 2.17 9.76 24.21
N TYR A 542 0.86 9.60 24.00
CA TYR A 542 -0.01 8.91 24.94
C TYR A 542 0.32 7.41 25.04
N THR A 543 0.55 6.76 23.91
CA THR A 543 0.98 5.35 23.90
C THR A 543 2.37 5.15 24.51
N ASP A 544 3.26 6.15 24.47
CA ASP A 544 4.54 6.12 25.21
C ASP A 544 4.32 6.19 26.73
N LEU A 545 3.42 7.07 27.20
CA LEU A 545 3.04 7.15 28.61
C LEU A 545 2.52 5.79 29.12
N MET A 546 1.64 5.15 28.35
CA MET A 546 1.11 3.82 28.69
C MET A 546 2.20 2.75 28.73
N CYS A 547 3.09 2.70 27.72
CA CYS A 547 4.18 1.71 27.69
C CYS A 547 5.21 1.91 28.80
N ASN A 548 5.51 3.15 29.17
CA ASN A 548 6.38 3.44 30.31
C ASN A 548 5.75 2.93 31.61
N SER A 549 4.47 3.23 31.83
CA SER A 549 3.73 2.78 33.01
C SER A 549 3.62 1.24 33.06
N ALA A 550 3.42 0.59 31.92
CA ALA A 550 3.46 -0.86 31.81
C ALA A 550 4.86 -1.41 32.16
N SER A 551 5.92 -0.80 31.65
CA SER A 551 7.31 -1.20 31.93
C SER A 551 7.59 -1.17 33.43
N ASP A 552 7.23 -0.07 34.09
CA ASP A 552 7.46 0.11 35.52
C ASP A 552 6.67 -0.91 36.34
N PHE A 553 5.39 -1.14 36.00
CA PHE A 553 4.57 -2.15 36.65
C PHE A 553 5.17 -3.57 36.53
N ILE A 554 5.69 -3.95 35.36
CA ILE A 554 6.33 -5.26 35.16
C ILE A 554 7.65 -5.36 35.94
N LYS A 555 8.45 -4.30 36.01
CA LYS A 555 9.67 -4.27 36.83
C LYS A 555 9.34 -4.45 38.30
N GLU A 556 8.31 -3.77 38.81
CA GLU A 556 7.90 -3.92 40.21
C GLU A 556 7.40 -5.35 40.51
N LEU A 557 6.61 -5.96 39.61
CA LEU A 557 6.24 -7.38 39.76
C LEU A 557 7.47 -8.29 39.80
N TYR A 558 8.47 -8.03 38.95
CA TYR A 558 9.73 -8.76 38.95
C TYR A 558 10.50 -8.59 40.27
N GLU A 559 10.58 -7.37 40.80
CA GLU A 559 11.20 -7.08 42.10
C GLU A 559 10.50 -7.82 43.25
N LEU A 560 9.17 -7.98 43.16
CA LEU A 560 8.37 -8.77 44.10
C LEU A 560 8.48 -10.29 43.91
N GLY A 561 9.31 -10.75 42.97
CA GLY A 561 9.65 -12.17 42.78
C GLY A 561 8.96 -12.84 41.60
N ALA A 562 8.10 -12.14 40.84
CA ALA A 562 7.47 -12.73 39.66
C ALA A 562 8.51 -13.07 38.60
N ARG A 563 8.41 -14.26 38.01
CA ARG A 563 9.35 -14.72 36.96
C ARG A 563 8.66 -15.19 35.69
N ARG A 564 7.36 -15.47 35.68
CA ARG A 564 6.62 -15.90 34.48
C ARG A 564 5.44 -14.96 34.28
N ILE A 565 5.59 -13.97 33.40
CA ILE A 565 4.63 -12.89 33.23
C ILE A 565 4.12 -12.88 31.79
N GLY A 566 2.80 -13.03 31.61
CA GLY A 566 2.11 -12.81 30.35
C GLY A 566 1.38 -11.48 30.38
N VAL A 567 1.62 -10.64 29.38
CA VAL A 567 0.96 -9.32 29.25
C VAL A 567 0.14 -9.30 27.98
N LEU A 568 -1.17 -9.07 28.10
CA LEU A 568 -2.08 -9.02 26.96
C LEU A 568 -1.96 -7.71 26.19
N SER A 569 -2.11 -7.80 24.89
CA SER A 569 -2.28 -6.66 24.02
C SER A 569 -3.65 -5.99 24.20
N ALA A 570 -3.79 -4.73 23.81
CA ALA A 570 -5.09 -4.09 23.66
C ALA A 570 -5.87 -4.75 22.52
N PRO A 571 -7.19 -4.98 22.66
CA PRO A 571 -8.03 -5.57 21.61
C PRO A 571 -8.21 -4.58 20.43
N PRO A 572 -8.91 -4.96 19.33
CA PRO A 572 -9.34 -4.02 18.30
C PRO A 572 -10.42 -3.07 18.84
N ILE A 573 -9.99 -2.09 19.64
CA ILE A 573 -10.84 -1.15 20.40
C ILE A 573 -11.83 -0.43 19.49
N GLY A 574 -11.41 0.02 18.32
CA GLY A 574 -12.30 0.72 17.39
C GLY A 574 -13.46 -0.15 16.88
N CYS A 575 -13.35 -1.47 17.02
CA CYS A 575 -14.37 -2.43 16.58
C CYS A 575 -15.35 -2.86 17.67
N VAL A 576 -15.19 -2.43 18.93
CA VAL A 576 -16.17 -2.76 19.97
C VAL A 576 -17.46 -1.93 19.77
N PRO A 577 -18.64 -2.44 20.16
CA PRO A 577 -19.92 -1.77 19.85
C PRO A 577 -20.01 -0.31 20.27
N SER A 578 -19.43 0.06 21.42
CA SER A 578 -19.43 1.45 21.89
C SER A 578 -18.63 2.39 20.99
N GLN A 579 -17.42 2.00 20.61
CA GLN A 579 -16.56 2.84 19.78
C GLN A 579 -17.06 2.92 18.33
N ARG A 580 -17.73 1.86 17.85
CA ARG A 580 -18.49 1.90 16.60
C ARG A 580 -19.61 2.93 16.65
N THR A 581 -20.37 2.99 17.74
CA THR A 581 -21.44 3.98 17.91
C THR A 581 -20.90 5.40 18.05
N LEU A 582 -19.78 5.59 18.75
CA LEU A 582 -19.22 6.93 19.01
C LEU A 582 -18.41 7.50 17.84
N ALA A 583 -17.71 6.66 17.08
CA ALA A 583 -16.72 7.09 16.10
C ALA A 583 -16.74 6.31 14.77
N GLY A 584 -17.68 5.37 14.58
CA GLY A 584 -17.81 4.55 13.38
C GLY A 584 -18.70 5.13 12.27
N GLY A 585 -19.14 6.38 12.40
CA GLY A 585 -20.06 7.01 11.45
C GLY A 585 -21.48 6.43 11.48
N LEU A 586 -22.30 6.78 10.48
CA LEU A 586 -23.70 6.33 10.39
C LEU A 586 -23.82 4.81 10.26
N GLU A 587 -22.83 4.17 9.64
CA GLU A 587 -22.77 2.72 9.41
C GLU A 587 -22.17 1.94 10.59
N ARG A 588 -21.76 2.62 11.68
CA ARG A 588 -21.14 1.99 12.87
C ARG A 588 -19.95 1.08 12.51
N GLU A 589 -19.12 1.54 11.56
CA GLU A 589 -17.88 0.85 11.18
C GLU A 589 -16.85 0.86 12.32
N CYS A 590 -15.79 0.07 12.18
CA CYS A 590 -14.70 0.14 13.15
C CYS A 590 -14.00 1.51 13.08
N ALA A 591 -13.87 2.20 14.22
CA ALA A 591 -13.20 3.49 14.28
C ALA A 591 -11.69 3.36 13.99
N GLY A 592 -11.25 3.93 12.87
CA GLY A 592 -9.88 3.82 12.36
C GLY A 592 -8.82 4.32 13.34
N ASP A 593 -8.99 5.54 13.88
CA ASP A 593 -8.03 6.17 14.79
C ASP A 593 -7.88 5.43 16.12
N HIS A 594 -8.96 4.78 16.58
CA HIS A 594 -8.97 4.02 17.83
C HIS A 594 -8.19 2.72 17.67
N ASN A 595 -8.39 2.04 16.53
CA ASN A 595 -7.61 0.87 16.17
C ASN A 595 -6.15 1.23 15.85
N TYR A 596 -5.88 2.41 15.31
CA TYR A 596 -4.51 2.92 15.16
C TYR A 596 -3.82 3.06 16.51
N ALA A 597 -4.46 3.72 17.50
CA ALA A 597 -3.92 3.86 18.84
C ALA A 597 -3.67 2.49 19.51
N ALA A 598 -4.62 1.55 19.40
CA ALA A 598 -4.46 0.20 19.94
C ALA A 598 -3.29 -0.56 19.30
N LYS A 599 -3.17 -0.52 17.96
CA LYS A 599 -2.04 -1.15 17.23
C LYS A 599 -0.70 -0.51 17.58
N LEU A 600 -0.65 0.82 17.70
CA LEU A 600 0.56 1.53 18.05
C LEU A 600 1.01 1.20 19.48
N PHE A 601 0.08 1.22 20.44
CA PHE A 601 0.33 0.78 21.81
C PHE A 601 0.84 -0.65 21.84
N ASN A 602 0.18 -1.58 21.14
CA ASN A 602 0.58 -2.99 21.09
C ASN A 602 2.00 -3.19 20.53
N SER A 603 2.34 -2.46 19.47
CA SER A 603 3.68 -2.49 18.88
C SER A 603 4.75 -1.95 19.84
N LYS A 604 4.46 -0.86 20.55
CA LYS A 604 5.36 -0.29 21.56
C LYS A 604 5.48 -1.21 22.77
N LEU A 605 4.36 -1.71 23.29
CA LEU A 605 4.30 -2.64 24.42
C LEU A 605 5.11 -3.90 24.15
N SER A 606 4.95 -4.53 22.98
CA SER A 606 5.73 -5.71 22.59
C SER A 606 7.24 -5.44 22.67
N ARG A 607 7.71 -4.32 22.08
CA ARG A 607 9.13 -3.91 22.16
C ARG A 607 9.59 -3.60 23.59
N THR A 608 8.75 -2.93 24.37
CA THR A 608 9.04 -2.65 25.78
C THR A 608 9.20 -3.95 26.56
N LEU A 609 8.33 -4.93 26.36
CA LEU A 609 8.41 -6.23 27.04
C LEU A 609 9.60 -7.06 26.57
N ASP A 610 9.94 -7.01 25.27
CA ASP A 610 11.15 -7.65 24.74
C ASP A 610 12.41 -7.10 25.43
N SER A 611 12.48 -5.77 25.67
CA SER A 611 13.59 -5.16 26.41
C SER A 611 13.66 -5.59 27.88
N LEU A 612 12.50 -5.88 28.50
CA LEU A 612 12.45 -6.42 29.86
C LEU A 612 12.76 -7.93 29.91
N GLY A 613 12.74 -8.63 28.78
CA GLY A 613 13.14 -10.02 28.68
C GLY A 613 14.61 -10.28 29.04
N GLU A 614 15.44 -9.24 29.17
CA GLU A 614 16.81 -9.32 29.68
C GLU A 614 16.89 -9.47 31.21
N LEU A 615 15.78 -9.27 31.94
CA LEU A 615 15.76 -9.43 33.39
C LEU A 615 16.13 -10.88 33.79
N PRO A 616 17.16 -11.09 34.62
CA PRO A 616 17.66 -12.41 34.96
C PRO A 616 16.57 -13.34 35.52
N ASP A 617 16.60 -14.59 35.07
CA ASP A 617 15.68 -15.66 35.49
C ASP A 617 14.19 -15.37 35.23
N SER A 618 13.86 -14.34 34.44
CA SER A 618 12.48 -14.00 34.07
C SER A 618 12.11 -14.52 32.67
N LYS A 619 10.81 -14.73 32.49
CA LYS A 619 10.16 -14.99 31.22
C LYS A 619 8.93 -14.10 31.12
N ILE A 620 9.09 -13.00 30.40
CA ILE A 620 8.03 -12.04 30.12
C ILE A 620 7.57 -12.28 28.68
N VAL A 621 6.27 -12.41 28.46
CA VAL A 621 5.67 -12.78 27.17
C VAL A 621 4.55 -11.82 26.83
N TYR A 622 4.66 -11.19 25.67
CA TYR A 622 3.56 -10.47 25.04
C TYR A 622 2.54 -11.48 24.48
N ILE A 623 1.25 -11.30 24.81
CA ILE A 623 0.15 -12.16 24.38
C ILE A 623 -0.78 -11.34 23.48
N ASP A 624 -0.80 -11.69 22.20
CA ASP A 624 -1.63 -10.99 21.23
C ASP A 624 -3.10 -11.45 21.26
N VAL A 625 -3.99 -10.57 21.70
CA VAL A 625 -5.45 -10.74 21.60
C VAL A 625 -6.06 -9.93 20.47
N TYR A 626 -5.33 -8.95 19.92
CA TYR A 626 -5.82 -8.05 18.89
C TYR A 626 -6.20 -8.81 17.62
N ASN A 627 -5.25 -9.57 17.06
CA ASN A 627 -5.46 -10.25 15.78
C ASN A 627 -6.48 -11.38 15.87
N PRO A 628 -6.45 -12.28 16.88
CA PRO A 628 -7.47 -13.33 17.00
C PRO A 628 -8.88 -12.79 17.18
N LEU A 629 -9.08 -11.74 17.99
CA LEU A 629 -10.40 -11.14 18.18
C LEU A 629 -10.87 -10.39 16.93
N LEU A 630 -9.97 -9.69 16.22
CA LEU A 630 -10.31 -9.05 14.95
C LEU A 630 -10.73 -10.07 13.88
N ASP A 631 -10.05 -11.22 13.82
CA ASP A 631 -10.40 -12.31 12.90
C ASP A 631 -11.80 -12.86 13.19
N ILE A 632 -12.16 -13.00 14.47
CA ILE A 632 -13.52 -13.37 14.90
C ILE A 632 -14.54 -12.29 14.50
N ILE A 633 -14.24 -11.00 14.70
CA ILE A 633 -15.17 -9.91 14.37
C ILE A 633 -15.42 -9.85 12.85
N VAL A 634 -14.36 -9.89 12.05
CA VAL A 634 -14.44 -9.79 10.58
C VAL A 634 -15.11 -11.02 9.99
N ASN A 635 -14.77 -12.21 10.48
CA ASN A 635 -15.25 -13.48 9.94
C ASN A 635 -16.31 -14.15 10.83
N TYR A 636 -17.09 -13.37 11.58
CA TYR A 636 -17.95 -13.86 12.68
C TYR A 636 -18.89 -14.99 12.27
N GLN A 637 -19.45 -14.95 11.06
CA GLN A 637 -20.32 -16.01 10.53
C GLN A 637 -19.59 -17.36 10.42
N SER A 638 -18.32 -17.34 10.02
CA SER A 638 -17.50 -18.57 9.92
C SER A 638 -17.18 -19.19 11.28
N TYR A 639 -17.18 -18.37 12.35
CA TYR A 639 -17.04 -18.81 13.73
C TYR A 639 -18.38 -19.16 14.40
N GLY A 640 -19.47 -19.11 13.62
CA GLY A 640 -20.82 -19.46 14.06
C GLY A 640 -21.49 -18.39 14.93
N TYR A 641 -21.22 -17.12 14.64
CA TYR A 641 -21.92 -15.96 15.22
C TYR A 641 -22.89 -15.36 14.19
N GLU A 642 -23.96 -14.74 14.67
CA GLU A 642 -24.97 -14.04 13.86
C GLU A 642 -24.88 -12.51 14.01
N VAL A 643 -24.29 -12.00 15.10
CA VAL A 643 -24.18 -10.56 15.37
C VAL A 643 -22.77 -10.22 15.87
N MET A 644 -22.13 -9.23 15.24
CA MET A 644 -20.75 -8.83 15.55
C MET A 644 -20.57 -7.36 15.94
N ASP A 645 -21.53 -6.49 15.64
CA ASP A 645 -21.42 -5.04 15.77
C ASP A 645 -22.17 -4.47 16.99
N SER A 646 -22.86 -5.34 17.73
CA SER A 646 -23.76 -4.99 18.83
C SER A 646 -23.64 -6.00 19.97
N GLY A 647 -23.86 -5.55 21.20
CA GLY A 647 -23.88 -6.43 22.38
C GLY A 647 -25.15 -7.29 22.40
N CYS A 648 -25.05 -8.51 22.91
CA CYS A 648 -26.23 -9.32 23.26
C CYS A 648 -27.11 -8.59 24.28
N CYS A 649 -26.48 -7.87 25.19
CA CYS A 649 -27.13 -7.01 26.15
C CYS A 649 -26.85 -5.54 25.77
N GLY A 650 -27.92 -4.77 25.58
CA GLY A 650 -27.85 -3.39 25.09
C GLY A 650 -29.07 -3.02 24.25
N THR A 651 -29.10 -1.79 23.74
CA THR A 651 -30.22 -1.30 22.89
C THR A 651 -30.11 -1.78 21.44
N GLY A 652 -28.97 -2.36 21.06
CA GLY A 652 -28.63 -2.82 19.72
C GLY A 652 -28.29 -1.70 18.72
N LYS A 653 -28.69 -0.45 18.98
CA LYS A 653 -28.51 0.68 18.04
C LYS A 653 -27.68 1.84 18.62
N LEU A 654 -27.75 2.08 19.93
CA LEU A 654 -27.00 3.11 20.63
C LEU A 654 -26.29 2.48 21.83
N GLU A 655 -25.07 1.96 21.60
CA GLU A 655 -24.27 1.23 22.58
C GLU A 655 -23.30 2.17 23.33
N VAL A 656 -23.80 3.32 23.81
CA VAL A 656 -22.98 4.33 24.51
C VAL A 656 -22.94 4.14 26.04
N SER A 657 -23.68 3.18 26.57
CA SER A 657 -23.69 2.91 28.02
C SER A 657 -22.40 2.20 28.42
N VAL A 658 -21.89 2.58 29.60
CA VAL A 658 -20.68 1.98 30.20
C VAL A 658 -20.93 0.52 30.58
N LEU A 659 -22.16 0.17 30.96
CA LEU A 659 -22.59 -1.18 31.28
C LEU A 659 -24.04 -1.41 30.84
N CYS A 660 -24.38 -2.69 30.71
CA CYS A 660 -25.76 -3.12 30.74
C CYS A 660 -26.44 -2.83 32.08
N ASN A 661 -27.73 -2.56 32.05
CA ASN A 661 -28.58 -2.37 33.21
C ASN A 661 -29.85 -3.25 33.13
N PRO A 662 -30.58 -3.48 34.24
CA PRO A 662 -31.75 -4.35 34.26
C PRO A 662 -32.91 -3.95 33.35
N LEU A 663 -32.92 -2.72 32.82
CA LEU A 663 -33.93 -2.23 31.88
C LEU A 663 -33.51 -2.43 30.42
N ASP A 664 -32.25 -2.80 30.15
CA ASP A 664 -31.76 -3.06 28.80
C ASP A 664 -32.29 -4.38 28.26
N THR A 665 -32.59 -4.41 26.96
CA THR A 665 -32.94 -5.64 26.28
C THR A 665 -31.74 -6.58 26.25
N THR A 666 -31.96 -7.82 26.70
CA THR A 666 -30.95 -8.89 26.65
C THR A 666 -31.39 -9.96 25.66
N CYS A 667 -30.49 -10.37 24.78
CA CYS A 667 -30.74 -11.40 23.79
C CYS A 667 -31.04 -12.76 24.44
N SER A 668 -31.81 -13.61 23.76
CA SER A 668 -32.17 -14.94 24.26
C SER A 668 -30.98 -15.91 24.26
N ASP A 669 -30.06 -15.79 23.31
CA ASP A 669 -28.93 -16.68 23.11
C ASP A 669 -27.63 -15.89 22.85
N ALA A 670 -26.78 -15.79 23.87
CA ALA A 670 -25.52 -15.06 23.80
C ALA A 670 -24.48 -15.76 22.90
N SER A 671 -24.64 -17.05 22.60
CA SER A 671 -23.70 -17.79 21.76
C SER A 671 -23.71 -17.34 20.30
N LYS A 672 -24.74 -16.59 19.89
CA LYS A 672 -24.87 -15.97 18.57
C LYS A 672 -24.16 -14.61 18.46
N TYR A 673 -23.71 -14.04 19.56
CA TYR A 673 -23.11 -12.71 19.59
C TYR A 673 -21.60 -12.80 19.85
N VAL A 674 -20.84 -11.95 19.15
CA VAL A 674 -19.41 -11.76 19.45
C VAL A 674 -19.26 -11.02 20.78
N PHE A 675 -20.07 -9.98 21.01
CA PHE A 675 -20.01 -9.14 22.20
C PHE A 675 -21.18 -9.43 23.16
N TRP A 676 -20.88 -9.50 24.44
CA TRP A 676 -21.87 -9.59 25.50
C TRP A 676 -22.54 -8.24 25.75
N ASP A 677 -21.75 -7.18 25.92
CA ASP A 677 -22.22 -5.80 26.10
C ASP A 677 -21.50 -4.85 25.11
N SER A 678 -21.51 -3.55 25.39
CA SER A 678 -20.93 -2.51 24.53
C SER A 678 -19.40 -2.55 24.41
N TYR A 679 -18.71 -3.36 25.22
CA TYR A 679 -17.25 -3.50 25.24
C TYR A 679 -16.75 -4.96 25.23
N HIS A 680 -17.38 -5.84 26.00
CA HIS A 680 -16.82 -7.14 26.39
C HIS A 680 -17.29 -8.28 25.48
N PRO A 681 -16.40 -9.17 25.01
CA PRO A 681 -16.76 -10.41 24.33
C PRO A 681 -17.63 -11.37 25.17
N THR A 682 -18.36 -12.26 24.48
CA THR A 682 -19.10 -13.35 25.14
C THR A 682 -18.18 -14.47 25.63
N GLU A 683 -18.66 -15.29 26.58
CA GLU A 683 -17.93 -16.47 27.08
C GLU A 683 -17.51 -17.40 25.92
N LYS A 684 -18.34 -17.54 24.88
CA LYS A 684 -18.02 -18.36 23.70
C LYS A 684 -16.79 -17.83 22.95
N VAL A 685 -16.71 -16.51 22.77
CA VAL A 685 -15.52 -15.86 22.18
C VAL A 685 -14.31 -16.07 23.07
N TYR A 686 -14.42 -15.86 24.38
CA TYR A 686 -13.30 -16.09 25.30
C TYR A 686 -12.83 -17.56 25.30
N LYS A 687 -13.74 -18.53 25.24
CA LYS A 687 -13.39 -19.96 25.10
C LYS A 687 -12.61 -20.24 23.80
N GLN A 688 -12.96 -19.57 22.71
CA GLN A 688 -12.22 -19.68 21.45
C GLN A 688 -10.84 -19.03 21.53
N LEU A 689 -10.72 -17.89 22.22
CA LEU A 689 -9.44 -17.19 22.41
C LEU A 689 -8.47 -17.95 23.34
N VAL A 690 -8.98 -18.65 24.36
CA VAL A 690 -8.16 -19.38 25.34
C VAL A 690 -7.92 -20.86 24.94
N GLY A 691 -8.83 -21.48 24.18
CA GLY A 691 -8.82 -22.91 23.90
C GLY A 691 -7.82 -23.40 22.83
N LYS A 692 -7.28 -24.62 23.00
CA LYS A 692 -6.32 -25.29 22.08
C LYS A 692 -6.86 -25.78 20.73
N ASN A 693 -8.14 -25.58 20.41
CA ASN A 693 -8.82 -26.20 19.26
C ASN A 693 -8.90 -25.30 18.02
N HIS A 694 -7.77 -24.80 17.51
CA HIS A 694 -7.71 -24.37 16.10
C HIS A 694 -7.56 -25.60 15.19
N LYS A 695 -8.64 -26.37 15.07
CA LYS A 695 -8.83 -27.44 14.07
C LYS A 695 -10.25 -27.37 13.51
N HIS A 696 -10.49 -26.60 12.45
CA HIS A 696 -11.57 -26.81 11.47
C HIS A 696 -11.10 -26.22 10.13
N LYS A 697 -10.48 -27.02 9.25
CA LYS A 697 -11.10 -27.71 8.09
C LYS A 697 -11.82 -26.79 7.11
N ARG A 698 -11.11 -26.47 6.03
CA ARG A 698 -11.63 -26.17 4.68
C ARG A 698 -12.71 -27.19 4.25
N LYS A 699 -13.79 -26.70 3.59
CA LYS A 699 -14.51 -27.41 2.52
C LYS A 699 -15.34 -26.45 1.63
N MET A 700 -14.81 -26.23 0.43
CA MET A 700 -15.40 -26.04 -0.93
C MET A 700 -16.85 -25.53 -1.15
N GLU A 701 -16.94 -24.43 -1.93
CA GLU A 701 -17.52 -24.27 -3.30
C GLU A 701 -18.95 -24.73 -3.73
N LEU A 702 -19.56 -23.81 -4.49
CA LEU A 702 -20.52 -23.87 -5.62
C LEU A 702 -22.05 -23.98 -5.41
N TRP A 703 -22.77 -23.11 -6.17
CA TRP A 703 -24.05 -23.20 -6.92
C TRP A 703 -24.80 -21.85 -6.80
N SER A 704 -24.74 -20.91 -7.76
CA SER A 704 -25.40 -20.84 -9.09
C SER A 704 -26.49 -19.75 -9.13
N VAL A 705 -26.22 -18.72 -9.93
CA VAL A 705 -27.07 -18.05 -10.95
C VAL A 705 -28.60 -18.29 -10.88
N VAL A 706 -29.37 -17.19 -10.93
CA VAL A 706 -30.56 -16.90 -11.79
C VAL A 706 -31.50 -15.93 -11.05
N PHE A 707 -31.59 -14.66 -11.50
CA PHE A 707 -32.88 -14.10 -11.91
C PHE A 707 -32.69 -12.83 -12.76
N VAL A 708 -33.14 -12.95 -14.01
CA VAL A 708 -33.12 -11.96 -15.09
C VAL A 708 -34.55 -11.42 -15.23
N TRP A 709 -34.65 -10.08 -15.23
CA TRP A 709 -35.61 -9.23 -15.95
C TRP A 709 -37.12 -9.28 -15.66
N CYS A 710 -37.71 -8.09 -15.48
CA CYS A 710 -38.97 -7.71 -16.14
C CYS A 710 -39.15 -6.18 -16.24
N VAL A 711 -39.13 -5.69 -17.49
CA VAL A 711 -40.13 -4.79 -18.14
C VAL A 711 -40.22 -3.36 -17.59
N LEU A 712 -39.63 -2.35 -18.27
CA LEU A 712 -39.99 -1.70 -19.55
C LEU A 712 -41.02 -0.55 -19.42
N CYS A 713 -40.65 0.55 -20.09
CA CYS A 713 -41.48 1.55 -20.78
C CYS A 713 -42.20 2.62 -19.96
N PHE A 714 -41.76 3.88 -20.13
CA PHE A 714 -42.59 4.94 -20.72
C PHE A 714 -41.66 5.93 -21.46
N GLY A 715 -41.95 6.18 -22.74
CA GLY A 715 -41.27 7.20 -23.55
C GLY A 715 -42.10 8.47 -23.70
N PHE A 716 -41.50 9.54 -24.22
CA PHE A 716 -42.18 10.55 -25.05
C PHE A 716 -41.19 11.32 -25.92
N LEU A 717 -41.69 11.72 -27.09
CA LEU A 717 -41.05 12.36 -28.25
C LEU A 717 -40.79 13.87 -28.12
N HIS A 718 -39.90 14.38 -29.01
CA HIS A 718 -39.89 15.66 -29.78
C HIS A 718 -38.52 16.38 -29.70
N THR A 719 -37.96 17.08 -30.69
CA THR A 719 -38.10 17.26 -32.16
C THR A 719 -36.82 18.02 -32.59
N GLU A 720 -36.39 17.84 -33.85
CA GLU A 720 -35.18 18.41 -34.45
C GLU A 720 -35.18 19.95 -34.58
N ALA A 721 -33.99 20.55 -34.48
CA ALA A 721 -33.67 21.86 -35.06
C ALA A 721 -32.32 21.76 -35.81
N ILE A 722 -32.35 21.98 -37.14
CA ILE A 722 -31.18 21.98 -38.02
C ILE A 722 -30.72 23.43 -38.23
N VAL A 723 -29.46 23.73 -37.92
CA VAL A 723 -28.78 24.94 -38.40
C VAL A 723 -28.25 24.68 -39.82
N LYS A 724 -28.74 25.45 -40.79
CA LYS A 724 -28.26 25.45 -42.18
C LYS A 724 -26.95 26.24 -42.28
N LEU A 725 -25.86 25.58 -42.68
CA LEU A 725 -24.68 26.23 -43.25
C LEU A 725 -25.02 26.78 -44.66
N ARG A 726 -24.41 27.90 -45.04
CA ARG A 726 -24.58 28.51 -46.37
C ARG A 726 -23.83 27.67 -47.40
N GLY A 727 -24.58 27.17 -48.39
CA GLY A 727 -24.09 26.21 -49.40
C GLY A 727 -24.66 24.84 -49.07
N ASN A 728 -25.26 24.18 -50.07
CA ASN A 728 -26.10 22.98 -49.91
C ASN A 728 -25.31 21.70 -49.50
N GLU A 729 -24.19 21.84 -48.78
CA GLU A 729 -23.31 20.76 -48.36
C GLU A 729 -23.42 20.49 -46.85
N THR A 730 -23.65 19.22 -46.50
CA THR A 730 -23.69 18.73 -45.11
C THR A 730 -22.39 17.99 -44.77
N ILE A 731 -21.94 18.06 -43.51
CA ILE A 731 -20.86 17.22 -42.97
C ILE A 731 -21.54 15.97 -42.36
N PRO A 732 -21.41 14.79 -42.99
CA PRO A 732 -22.17 13.62 -42.56
C PRO A 732 -21.58 12.92 -41.33
N ALA A 733 -20.27 13.08 -41.08
CA ALA A 733 -19.61 12.54 -39.90
C ALA A 733 -18.44 13.39 -39.40
N LEU A 734 -18.09 13.20 -38.13
CA LEU A 734 -16.89 13.76 -37.49
C LEU A 734 -15.95 12.63 -37.09
N ILE A 735 -14.72 12.66 -37.59
CA ILE A 735 -13.70 11.64 -37.27
C ILE A 735 -12.53 12.34 -36.58
N LEU A 736 -12.09 11.81 -35.45
CA LEU A 736 -11.07 12.45 -34.62
C LEU A 736 -9.89 11.52 -34.37
N PHE A 737 -8.71 12.11 -34.43
CA PHE A 737 -7.43 11.52 -34.04
C PHE A 737 -6.73 12.45 -33.08
N GLY A 738 -5.97 11.89 -32.15
CA GLY A 738 -5.20 12.73 -31.26
C GLY A 738 -5.08 12.25 -29.83
N ASP A 739 -4.88 13.22 -28.95
CA ASP A 739 -4.58 13.06 -27.53
C ASP A 739 -5.78 13.31 -26.62
N SER A 740 -5.51 13.52 -25.33
CA SER A 740 -6.50 13.67 -24.26
C SER A 740 -7.46 14.84 -24.47
N ILE A 741 -7.07 15.86 -25.26
CA ILE A 741 -7.91 17.03 -25.55
C ILE A 741 -9.17 16.63 -26.29
N VAL A 742 -9.13 15.55 -27.08
CA VAL A 742 -10.29 15.08 -27.84
C VAL A 742 -10.67 13.65 -27.48
N ASP A 743 -10.05 13.00 -26.50
CA ASP A 743 -10.40 11.62 -26.12
C ASP A 743 -11.78 11.53 -25.44
N THR A 744 -12.62 10.60 -25.92
CA THR A 744 -13.95 10.31 -25.36
C THR A 744 -14.03 8.99 -24.60
N GLY A 745 -12.89 8.44 -24.20
CA GLY A 745 -12.77 7.25 -23.37
C GLY A 745 -12.10 6.06 -24.05
N ALA A 746 -11.27 6.28 -25.08
CA ALA A 746 -10.56 5.21 -25.76
C ALA A 746 -9.63 4.46 -24.79
N ASN A 747 -9.11 5.18 -23.79
CA ASN A 747 -8.21 4.65 -22.77
C ASN A 747 -8.91 3.90 -21.63
N ASN A 748 -10.25 3.86 -21.60
CA ASN A 748 -11.00 3.25 -20.48
C ASN A 748 -10.67 1.77 -20.27
N ASN A 749 -10.42 1.06 -21.37
CA ASN A 749 -10.08 -0.36 -21.39
C ASN A 749 -8.56 -0.60 -21.48
N LEU A 750 -7.76 0.47 -21.53
CA LEU A 750 -6.32 0.38 -21.53
C LEU A 750 -5.78 0.31 -20.10
N ILE A 751 -4.66 -0.38 -20.01
CA ILE A 751 -3.86 -0.47 -18.80
C ILE A 751 -2.85 0.68 -18.84
N THR A 752 -3.30 1.86 -18.43
CA THR A 752 -2.52 3.11 -18.45
C THR A 752 -2.99 4.03 -17.33
N ALA A 753 -2.09 4.90 -16.86
CA ALA A 753 -2.43 6.02 -15.97
C ALA A 753 -3.13 7.16 -16.70
N PHE A 754 -3.03 7.22 -18.04
CA PHE A 754 -3.65 8.26 -18.86
C PHE A 754 -5.09 7.89 -19.19
N LYS A 755 -5.99 7.82 -18.20
CA LYS A 755 -7.43 7.64 -18.40
C LYS A 755 -8.19 8.42 -17.33
N SER A 756 -9.41 8.84 -17.63
CA SER A 756 -10.21 9.68 -16.73
C SER A 756 -11.63 9.11 -16.53
N ASN A 757 -11.74 7.79 -16.44
CA ASN A 757 -13.00 7.08 -16.18
C ASN A 757 -13.28 6.90 -14.68
N PHE A 758 -12.90 7.89 -13.88
CA PHE A 758 -13.12 7.95 -12.44
C PHE A 758 -13.43 9.38 -11.96
N PRO A 759 -14.16 9.56 -10.84
CA PRO A 759 -14.44 10.89 -10.29
C PRO A 759 -13.14 11.64 -9.90
N PRO A 760 -13.10 12.98 -9.93
CA PRO A 760 -14.21 13.89 -10.22
C PRO A 760 -14.43 14.15 -11.72
N TYR A 761 -13.74 13.47 -12.64
CA TYR A 761 -13.98 13.63 -14.08
C TYR A 761 -15.43 13.28 -14.45
N GLY A 762 -16.00 14.02 -15.40
CA GLY A 762 -17.41 13.84 -15.77
C GLY A 762 -18.43 14.30 -14.71
N ARG A 763 -18.01 15.10 -13.73
CA ARG A 763 -18.89 15.76 -12.74
C ARG A 763 -20.12 16.43 -13.35
N ASP A 764 -19.97 17.05 -14.51
CA ASP A 764 -21.03 17.80 -15.19
C ASP A 764 -21.98 16.88 -15.99
N PHE A 765 -21.64 15.60 -16.14
CA PHE A 765 -22.57 14.64 -16.74
C PHE A 765 -23.68 14.27 -15.77
N HIS A 766 -24.82 13.86 -16.32
CA HIS A 766 -25.94 13.40 -15.52
C HIS A 766 -25.52 12.27 -14.57
N GLY A 767 -25.71 12.48 -13.27
CA GLY A 767 -25.29 11.54 -12.23
C GLY A 767 -23.78 11.51 -11.95
N ALA A 768 -23.04 12.55 -12.36
CA ALA A 768 -21.60 12.71 -12.18
C ALA A 768 -20.78 11.50 -12.67
N GLN A 769 -21.21 10.91 -13.79
CA GLN A 769 -20.63 9.68 -14.32
C GLN A 769 -19.33 9.95 -15.10
N PRO A 770 -18.20 9.37 -14.69
CA PRO A 770 -16.95 9.56 -15.42
C PRO A 770 -16.92 8.73 -16.70
N THR A 771 -16.73 9.38 -17.85
CA THR A 771 -16.79 8.69 -19.15
C THR A 771 -15.42 8.38 -19.75
N GLY A 772 -14.32 8.85 -19.16
CA GLY A 772 -12.99 8.83 -19.79
C GLY A 772 -12.65 10.07 -20.59
N ARG A 773 -13.40 11.17 -20.40
CA ARG A 773 -13.10 12.49 -20.97
C ARG A 773 -12.21 13.27 -20.00
N PHE A 774 -11.14 13.89 -20.48
CA PHE A 774 -10.17 14.59 -19.64
C PHE A 774 -10.65 16.01 -19.27
N SER A 775 -11.80 16.09 -18.62
CA SER A 775 -12.41 17.33 -18.12
C SER A 775 -13.52 17.02 -17.10
N ASN A 776 -14.11 18.04 -16.49
CA ASN A 776 -15.32 17.88 -15.68
C ASN A 776 -16.56 17.46 -16.48
N GLY A 777 -16.53 17.53 -17.82
CA GLY A 777 -17.64 17.11 -18.67
C GLY A 777 -17.23 16.90 -20.12
N LYS A 778 -17.98 17.50 -21.04
CA LYS A 778 -17.73 17.48 -22.49
C LYS A 778 -16.33 18.03 -22.82
N VAL A 779 -15.69 17.38 -23.79
CA VAL A 779 -14.42 17.80 -24.39
C VAL A 779 -14.67 18.34 -25.81
N PRO A 780 -13.69 18.99 -26.46
CA PRO A 780 -13.86 19.58 -27.79
C PRO A 780 -14.51 18.70 -28.85
N SER A 781 -14.26 17.38 -28.84
CA SER A 781 -14.92 16.46 -29.77
C SER A 781 -16.45 16.46 -29.65
N ASP A 782 -16.99 16.60 -28.44
CA ASP A 782 -18.43 16.61 -28.21
C ASP A 782 -19.04 17.93 -28.68
N PHE A 783 -18.42 19.05 -28.32
CA PHE A 783 -18.88 20.37 -28.74
C PHE A 783 -18.86 20.53 -30.26
N VAL A 784 -17.82 20.01 -30.94
CA VAL A 784 -17.78 20.02 -32.41
C VAL A 784 -18.87 19.13 -33.00
N ALA A 785 -19.10 17.93 -32.44
CA ALA A 785 -20.16 17.05 -32.94
C ALA A 785 -21.56 17.67 -32.75
N GLU A 786 -21.79 18.34 -31.62
CA GLU A 786 -23.05 19.00 -31.28
C GLU A 786 -23.33 20.20 -32.18
N GLU A 787 -22.35 21.09 -32.36
CA GLU A 787 -22.47 22.27 -33.24
C GLU A 787 -22.65 21.90 -34.72
N LEU A 788 -22.12 20.74 -35.14
CA LEU A 788 -22.34 20.20 -36.48
C LEU A 788 -23.68 19.46 -36.64
N GLY A 789 -24.45 19.30 -35.56
CA GLY A 789 -25.71 18.55 -35.55
C GLY A 789 -25.53 17.04 -35.80
N ILE A 790 -24.36 16.50 -35.48
CA ILE A 790 -23.99 15.11 -35.73
C ILE A 790 -24.43 14.20 -34.59
N ASN A 791 -23.99 14.54 -33.38
CA ASN A 791 -24.31 13.79 -32.16
C ASN A 791 -24.01 14.65 -30.93
N GLU A 792 -24.72 14.43 -29.83
CA GLU A 792 -24.45 15.10 -28.55
C GLU A 792 -23.17 14.55 -27.88
N TYR A 793 -22.89 13.25 -28.05
CA TYR A 793 -21.72 12.58 -27.51
C TYR A 793 -21.07 11.70 -28.58
N LEU A 794 -19.77 11.89 -28.81
CA LEU A 794 -19.04 11.07 -29.76
C LEU A 794 -18.48 9.81 -29.09
N ALA A 795 -18.71 8.65 -29.70
CA ALA A 795 -18.22 7.37 -29.19
C ALA A 795 -16.73 7.17 -29.51
N ALA A 796 -15.98 6.64 -28.56
CA ALA A 796 -14.64 6.13 -28.80
C ALA A 796 -14.70 4.81 -29.58
N TYR A 797 -13.76 4.59 -30.50
CA TYR A 797 -13.71 3.38 -31.33
C TYR A 797 -13.62 2.08 -30.50
N THR A 798 -12.96 2.13 -29.34
CA THR A 798 -12.75 0.98 -28.43
C THR A 798 -13.93 0.73 -27.48
N SER A 799 -15.05 1.45 -27.63
CA SER A 799 -16.22 1.30 -26.77
C SER A 799 -16.87 -0.08 -26.95
N PRO A 800 -17.13 -0.86 -25.88
CA PRO A 800 -17.59 -2.26 -25.96
C PRO A 800 -19.03 -2.45 -26.48
N GLY A 801 -19.68 -1.39 -26.97
CA GLY A 801 -21.05 -1.41 -27.49
C GLY A 801 -21.25 -0.61 -28.78
N LEU A 802 -20.19 -0.34 -29.53
CA LEU A 802 -20.26 0.45 -30.76
C LEU A 802 -21.12 -0.25 -31.83
N LYS A 803 -22.23 0.37 -32.24
CA LYS A 803 -23.12 -0.19 -33.26
C LYS A 803 -22.67 0.24 -34.66
N PRO A 804 -22.98 -0.56 -35.70
CA PRO A 804 -22.68 -0.18 -37.09
C PRO A 804 -23.20 1.22 -37.47
N ASP A 805 -24.40 1.59 -37.03
CA ASP A 805 -24.99 2.90 -37.38
C ASP A 805 -24.28 4.09 -36.71
N ASP A 806 -23.66 3.88 -35.53
CA ASP A 806 -22.87 4.92 -34.86
C ASP A 806 -21.67 5.33 -35.73
N MET A 807 -21.13 4.37 -36.50
CA MET A 807 -20.01 4.58 -37.41
C MET A 807 -20.33 5.56 -38.56
N LEU A 808 -21.60 5.73 -38.92
CA LEU A 808 -22.02 6.64 -40.00
C LEU A 808 -22.03 8.11 -39.57
N LYS A 809 -22.08 8.38 -38.26
CA LYS A 809 -22.14 9.74 -37.69
C LYS A 809 -20.78 10.22 -37.21
N GLY A 810 -19.84 9.33 -36.94
CA GLY A 810 -18.48 9.72 -36.58
C GLY A 810 -17.91 8.92 -35.43
N ILE A 811 -16.58 8.76 -35.43
CA ILE A 811 -15.85 7.94 -34.48
C ILE A 811 -14.62 8.69 -33.99
N ASN A 812 -14.34 8.52 -32.71
CA ASN A 812 -13.16 9.04 -32.08
C ASN A 812 -12.09 7.95 -31.88
N PHE A 813 -10.91 8.16 -32.46
CA PHE A 813 -9.75 7.28 -32.30
C PHE A 813 -8.71 7.86 -31.34
N ALA A 814 -8.94 9.07 -30.81
CA ALA A 814 -7.99 9.73 -29.92
C ALA A 814 -7.75 8.95 -28.63
N SER A 815 -6.54 9.06 -28.09
CA SER A 815 -6.06 8.34 -26.92
C SER A 815 -5.22 9.28 -26.06
N GLY A 816 -5.67 9.52 -24.83
CA GLY A 816 -4.95 10.36 -23.86
C GLY A 816 -3.49 9.97 -23.69
N GLY A 817 -2.59 10.96 -23.63
CA GLY A 817 -1.14 10.75 -23.48
C GLY A 817 -0.36 10.52 -24.79
N THR A 818 -1.03 10.40 -25.94
CA THR A 818 -0.37 10.19 -27.24
C THR A 818 0.21 11.49 -27.84
N GLY A 819 1.05 11.35 -28.86
CA GLY A 819 1.65 12.46 -29.61
C GLY A 819 2.03 12.05 -31.03
N TYR A 820 2.58 12.99 -31.81
CA TYR A 820 3.15 12.70 -33.14
C TYR A 820 4.41 11.83 -33.04
N ASP A 821 5.18 11.97 -31.96
CA ASP A 821 6.34 11.12 -31.69
C ASP A 821 5.86 9.77 -31.12
N PRO A 822 6.09 8.63 -31.80
CA PRO A 822 5.66 7.32 -31.31
C PRO A 822 6.23 6.97 -29.92
N PHE A 823 7.40 7.53 -29.57
CA PHE A 823 8.01 7.33 -28.27
C PHE A 823 7.18 7.93 -27.13
N THR A 824 6.49 9.04 -27.37
CA THR A 824 5.58 9.66 -26.38
C THR A 824 4.47 8.69 -25.98
N ALA A 825 3.80 8.07 -26.96
CA ALA A 825 2.75 7.09 -26.71
C ALA A 825 3.29 5.81 -26.05
N GLN A 826 4.51 5.39 -26.42
CA GLN A 826 5.18 4.25 -25.80
C GLN A 826 5.44 4.48 -24.32
N LEU A 827 5.96 5.65 -23.93
CA LEU A 827 6.18 6.01 -22.53
C LEU A 827 4.87 6.02 -21.72
N ALA A 828 3.79 6.49 -22.33
CA ALA A 828 2.48 6.58 -21.69
C ALA A 828 1.69 5.24 -21.69
N SER A 829 2.17 4.20 -22.40
CA SER A 829 1.46 2.93 -22.60
C SER A 829 0.04 3.12 -23.17
N VAL A 830 -0.10 4.00 -24.16
CA VAL A 830 -1.38 4.40 -24.78
C VAL A 830 -1.35 4.13 -26.28
N ILE A 831 -2.48 4.32 -26.98
CA ILE A 831 -2.58 4.02 -28.41
C ILE A 831 -1.80 5.08 -29.21
N PRO A 832 -0.67 4.73 -29.88
CA PRO A 832 0.08 5.67 -30.69
C PRO A 832 -0.72 6.11 -31.90
N LEU A 833 -0.44 7.31 -32.44
CA LEU A 833 -1.14 7.85 -33.61
C LEU A 833 -1.07 6.90 -34.82
N SER A 834 -0.01 6.11 -34.96
CA SER A 834 0.10 5.05 -35.97
C SER A 834 -0.93 3.93 -35.80
N GLU A 835 -1.21 3.53 -34.56
CA GLU A 835 -2.23 2.51 -34.28
C GLU A 835 -3.64 3.08 -34.41
N GLN A 836 -3.85 4.36 -34.08
CA GLN A 836 -5.10 5.05 -34.39
C GLN A 836 -5.39 5.03 -35.91
N LEU A 837 -4.36 5.17 -36.75
CA LEU A 837 -4.50 5.03 -38.22
C LEU A 837 -4.89 3.60 -38.63
N GLU A 838 -4.34 2.57 -37.98
CA GLU A 838 -4.72 1.18 -38.26
C GLU A 838 -6.16 0.90 -37.81
N GLN A 839 -6.58 1.41 -36.66
CA GLN A 839 -7.97 1.38 -36.23
C GLN A 839 -8.90 2.08 -37.23
N PHE A 840 -8.45 3.18 -37.82
CA PHE A 840 -9.20 3.86 -38.87
C PHE A 840 -9.30 3.03 -40.17
N LYS A 841 -8.24 2.32 -40.57
CA LYS A 841 -8.29 1.38 -41.70
C LYS A 841 -9.27 0.23 -41.43
N GLU A 842 -9.30 -0.28 -40.20
CA GLU A 842 -10.28 -1.28 -39.78
C GLU A 842 -11.71 -0.71 -39.82
N TYR A 843 -11.92 0.51 -39.32
CA TYR A 843 -13.18 1.23 -39.42
C TYR A 843 -13.66 1.39 -40.87
N ILE A 844 -12.78 1.72 -41.81
CA ILE A 844 -13.10 1.76 -43.25
C ILE A 844 -13.54 0.38 -43.73
N GLY A 845 -12.86 -0.69 -43.34
CA GLY A 845 -13.24 -2.07 -43.65
C GLY A 845 -14.64 -2.41 -43.14
N LYS A 846 -14.93 -2.05 -41.88
CA LYS A 846 -16.25 -2.24 -41.25
C LYS A 846 -17.34 -1.41 -41.95
N LEU A 847 -17.06 -0.17 -42.35
CA LEU A 847 -18.01 0.64 -43.13
C LEU A 847 -18.32 -0.01 -44.48
N LYS A 848 -17.30 -0.49 -45.20
CA LYS A 848 -17.49 -1.17 -46.49
C LYS A 848 -18.33 -2.44 -46.33
N ALA A 849 -18.05 -3.22 -45.28
CA ALA A 849 -18.76 -4.46 -45.02
C ALA A 849 -20.25 -4.24 -44.68
N ASN A 850 -20.57 -3.20 -43.91
CA ASN A 850 -21.94 -2.96 -43.43
C ASN A 850 -22.78 -2.08 -44.39
N PHE A 851 -22.15 -1.13 -45.10
CA PHE A 851 -22.85 -0.08 -45.86
C PHE A 851 -22.43 0.04 -47.34
N GLY A 852 -21.45 -0.76 -47.77
CA GLY A 852 -20.95 -0.77 -49.14
C GLY A 852 -19.96 0.35 -49.46
N GLU A 853 -19.28 0.20 -50.58
CA GLU A 853 -18.17 1.06 -50.99
C GLU A 853 -18.60 2.49 -51.32
N ALA A 854 -19.74 2.67 -51.99
CA ALA A 854 -20.24 4.00 -52.37
C ALA A 854 -20.53 4.88 -51.14
N LYS A 855 -21.20 4.32 -50.12
CA LYS A 855 -21.50 5.03 -48.87
C LYS A 855 -20.22 5.32 -48.09
N THR A 856 -19.28 4.37 -48.05
CA THR A 856 -17.98 4.56 -47.39
C THR A 856 -17.18 5.70 -48.03
N ASN A 857 -17.07 5.73 -49.37
CA ASN A 857 -16.38 6.78 -50.09
C ASN A 857 -17.04 8.16 -49.87
N PHE A 858 -18.37 8.19 -49.78
CA PHE A 858 -19.10 9.41 -49.42
C PHE A 858 -18.75 9.89 -48.01
N ILE A 859 -18.77 9.00 -47.01
CA ILE A 859 -18.37 9.34 -45.63
C ILE A 859 -16.94 9.87 -45.61
N LEU A 860 -15.97 9.18 -46.21
CA LEU A 860 -14.56 9.60 -46.17
C LEU A 860 -14.32 10.95 -46.87
N SER A 861 -14.97 11.19 -48.01
CA SER A 861 -14.75 12.42 -48.80
C SER A 861 -15.53 13.63 -48.29
N LYS A 862 -16.63 13.45 -47.55
CA LYS A 862 -17.48 14.56 -47.08
C LYS A 862 -17.40 14.82 -45.58
N SER A 863 -16.91 13.87 -44.78
CA SER A 863 -16.77 14.03 -43.32
C SER A 863 -15.60 14.93 -42.96
N LEU A 864 -15.69 15.56 -41.79
CA LEU A 864 -14.60 16.35 -41.22
C LEU A 864 -13.69 15.46 -40.39
N VAL A 865 -12.38 15.51 -40.68
CA VAL A 865 -11.35 14.83 -39.89
C VAL A 865 -10.54 15.86 -39.12
N LEU A 866 -10.42 15.70 -37.81
CA LEU A 866 -9.62 16.58 -36.94
C LEU A 866 -8.47 15.80 -36.30
N VAL A 867 -7.28 16.42 -36.25
CA VAL A 867 -6.05 15.85 -35.67
C VAL A 867 -5.50 16.80 -34.60
N VAL A 868 -5.35 16.29 -33.37
CA VAL A 868 -4.86 17.06 -32.20
C VAL A 868 -3.78 16.26 -31.47
N SER A 869 -2.48 16.51 -31.72
CA SER A 869 -1.46 15.55 -31.28
C SER A 869 -0.05 16.13 -31.05
N SER A 870 0.09 17.28 -30.38
CA SER A 870 1.42 17.91 -30.18
C SER A 870 1.78 18.24 -28.72
N SER A 871 0.78 18.28 -27.84
CA SER A 871 0.95 18.75 -26.47
C SER A 871 1.88 17.84 -25.67
N ASN A 872 1.68 16.52 -25.74
CA ASN A 872 2.46 15.56 -24.97
C ASN A 872 3.93 15.47 -25.43
N ASP A 873 4.19 15.60 -26.74
CA ASP A 873 5.55 15.56 -27.28
C ASP A 873 6.40 16.70 -26.75
N ILE A 874 5.89 17.93 -26.89
CA ILE A 874 6.60 19.14 -26.49
C ILE A 874 6.64 19.22 -24.96
N ALA A 875 5.50 19.14 -24.30
CA ALA A 875 5.44 19.40 -22.88
C ALA A 875 6.06 18.25 -22.06
N ASN A 876 5.64 17.00 -22.29
CA ASN A 876 6.00 15.89 -21.41
C ASN A 876 7.31 15.23 -21.81
N THR A 877 7.43 14.79 -23.06
CA THR A 877 8.60 14.01 -23.52
C THR A 877 9.85 14.88 -23.71
N TYR A 878 9.68 16.13 -24.18
CA TYR A 878 10.79 17.05 -24.37
C TYR A 878 11.12 17.88 -23.12
N PHE A 879 10.17 18.62 -22.55
CA PHE A 879 10.47 19.53 -21.44
C PHE A 879 10.45 18.88 -20.05
N ALA A 880 9.36 18.20 -19.67
CA ALA A 880 9.23 17.68 -18.30
C ALA A 880 10.15 16.49 -17.99
N SER A 881 10.21 15.49 -18.87
CA SER A 881 11.09 14.33 -18.68
C SER A 881 12.53 14.59 -19.13
N GLY A 882 12.73 15.54 -20.06
CA GLY A 882 14.03 15.82 -20.66
C GLY A 882 14.57 14.73 -21.59
N ILE A 883 13.85 13.62 -21.79
CA ILE A 883 14.38 12.45 -22.51
C ILE A 883 14.73 12.83 -23.96
N ARG A 884 13.84 13.56 -24.64
CA ARG A 884 14.09 13.97 -26.04
C ARG A 884 15.11 15.11 -26.18
N LYS A 885 15.46 15.81 -25.10
CA LYS A 885 16.57 16.79 -25.11
C LYS A 885 17.93 16.13 -25.28
N LEU A 886 18.06 14.85 -24.93
CA LEU A 886 19.29 14.10 -25.13
C LEU A 886 19.60 13.85 -26.61
N ASP A 887 18.54 13.74 -27.42
CA ASP A 887 18.64 13.41 -28.84
C ASP A 887 18.51 14.63 -29.76
N TYR A 888 17.74 15.65 -29.35
CA TYR A 888 17.35 16.77 -30.21
C TYR A 888 17.36 18.12 -29.49
N ASP A 889 17.76 19.17 -30.21
CA ASP A 889 17.39 20.54 -29.86
C ASP A 889 15.95 20.86 -30.29
N VAL A 890 15.39 21.96 -29.80
CA VAL A 890 13.99 22.36 -30.05
C VAL A 890 13.70 22.49 -31.56
N PRO A 891 14.56 23.14 -32.38
CA PRO A 891 14.35 23.19 -33.82
C PRO A 891 14.27 21.81 -34.47
N ASN A 892 15.22 20.90 -34.22
CA ASN A 892 15.22 19.58 -34.86
C ASN A 892 14.06 18.70 -34.37
N TYR A 893 13.71 18.77 -33.08
CA TYR A 893 12.57 18.03 -32.55
C TYR A 893 11.27 18.50 -33.20
N THR A 894 11.05 19.82 -33.30
CA THR A 894 9.85 20.35 -33.98
C THR A 894 9.81 20.03 -35.47
N ASP A 895 10.95 19.92 -36.16
CA ASP A 895 10.98 19.44 -37.55
C ASP A 895 10.52 17.99 -37.65
N MET A 896 10.97 17.13 -36.73
CA MET A 896 10.55 15.72 -36.68
C MET A 896 9.04 15.60 -36.44
N LEU A 897 8.47 16.34 -35.48
CA LEU A 897 7.03 16.33 -35.22
C LEU A 897 6.22 16.78 -36.45
N VAL A 898 6.69 17.82 -37.16
CA VAL A 898 6.03 18.29 -38.39
C VAL A 898 6.14 17.26 -39.52
N GLN A 899 7.24 16.52 -39.61
CA GLN A 899 7.38 15.42 -40.58
C GLN A 899 6.37 14.30 -40.28
N TYR A 900 6.22 13.90 -39.01
CA TYR A 900 5.20 12.92 -38.61
C TYR A 900 3.79 13.41 -38.90
N ALA A 901 3.46 14.66 -38.56
CA ALA A 901 2.17 15.26 -38.90
C ALA A 901 1.91 15.29 -40.41
N SER A 902 2.91 15.68 -41.22
CA SER A 902 2.82 15.70 -42.69
C SER A 902 2.62 14.30 -43.27
N SER A 903 3.30 13.29 -42.72
CA SER A 903 3.13 11.89 -43.10
C SER A 903 1.72 11.40 -42.79
N PHE A 904 1.22 11.66 -41.57
CA PHE A 904 -0.11 11.26 -41.15
C PHE A 904 -1.22 11.88 -42.02
N VAL A 905 -1.11 13.17 -42.34
CA VAL A 905 -2.06 13.86 -43.24
C VAL A 905 -2.06 13.26 -44.66
N LYS A 906 -0.89 12.84 -45.17
CA LYS A 906 -0.80 12.15 -46.47
C LYS A 906 -1.50 10.80 -46.45
N GLU A 907 -1.32 10.03 -45.37
CA GLU A 907 -1.99 8.73 -45.19
C GLU A 907 -3.51 8.89 -45.15
N LEU A 908 -4.03 9.84 -44.35
CA LEU A 908 -5.47 10.13 -44.32
C LEU A 908 -6.02 10.49 -45.70
N TYR A 909 -5.30 11.36 -46.43
CA TYR A 909 -5.68 11.72 -47.79
C TYR A 909 -5.67 10.50 -48.74
N GLY A 910 -4.66 9.64 -48.64
CA GLY A 910 -4.53 8.39 -49.39
C GLY A 910 -5.67 7.41 -49.12
N LEU A 911 -6.22 7.42 -47.90
CA LEU A 911 -7.38 6.63 -47.49
C LEU A 911 -8.73 7.21 -47.96
N GLY A 912 -8.73 8.34 -48.68
CA GLY A 912 -9.95 8.93 -49.26
C GLY A 912 -10.50 10.13 -48.48
N VAL A 913 -9.84 10.55 -47.40
CA VAL A 913 -10.23 11.73 -46.63
C VAL A 913 -9.97 13.01 -47.44
N ARG A 914 -10.90 13.96 -47.41
CA ARG A 914 -10.76 15.23 -48.14
C ARG A 914 -10.85 16.49 -47.29
N ARG A 915 -11.41 16.45 -46.08
CA ARG A 915 -11.52 17.61 -45.17
C ARG A 915 -10.73 17.33 -43.90
N ILE A 916 -9.54 17.91 -43.77
CA ILE A 916 -8.60 17.62 -42.68
C ILE A 916 -8.24 18.92 -41.95
N GLY A 917 -8.64 19.02 -40.69
CA GLY A 917 -8.20 20.07 -39.77
C GLY A 917 -7.09 19.56 -38.87
N VAL A 918 -5.97 20.28 -38.78
CA VAL A 918 -4.84 19.92 -37.91
C VAL A 918 -4.58 21.06 -36.94
N PHE A 919 -4.64 20.77 -35.65
CA PHE A 919 -4.46 21.75 -34.59
C PHE A 919 -2.99 22.01 -34.31
N GLY A 920 -2.66 23.29 -34.10
CA GLY A 920 -1.38 23.68 -33.49
C GLY A 920 -1.30 23.32 -32.01
N ALA A 921 -0.11 23.44 -31.44
CA ALA A 921 0.13 23.38 -30.00
C ALA A 921 -0.44 24.62 -29.29
N PRO A 922 -1.07 24.46 -28.11
CA PRO A 922 -1.49 25.59 -27.26
C PRO A 922 -0.29 26.28 -26.57
N PRO A 923 -0.49 27.36 -25.79
CA PRO A 923 0.51 27.94 -24.89
C PRO A 923 0.86 26.97 -23.75
N LEU A 924 1.62 25.91 -24.07
CA LEU A 924 1.97 24.83 -23.15
C LEU A 924 2.77 25.31 -21.94
N GLY A 925 3.55 26.38 -22.05
CA GLY A 925 4.24 26.97 -20.90
C GLY A 925 3.29 27.53 -19.85
N CYS A 926 2.03 27.79 -20.20
CA CYS A 926 1.02 28.35 -19.31
C CYS A 926 0.08 27.30 -18.69
N VAL A 927 0.22 26.00 -19.00
CA VAL A 927 -0.58 24.97 -18.32
C VAL A 927 -0.10 24.80 -16.86
N PRO A 928 -0.98 24.54 -15.88
CA PRO A 928 -0.61 24.54 -14.47
C PRO A 928 0.56 23.62 -14.10
N PHE A 929 0.69 22.47 -14.76
CA PHE A 929 1.81 21.53 -14.62
C PHE A 929 3.15 22.17 -15.00
N MET A 930 3.21 22.86 -16.15
CA MET A 930 4.43 23.55 -16.59
C MET A 930 4.76 24.76 -15.75
N ARG A 931 3.74 25.48 -15.27
CA ARG A 931 3.92 26.59 -14.34
C ARG A 931 4.50 26.10 -13.01
N THR A 932 4.11 24.91 -12.56
CA THR A 932 4.66 24.28 -11.34
C THR A 932 6.13 23.88 -11.52
N LEU A 933 6.48 23.28 -12.67
CA LEU A 933 7.84 22.80 -12.92
C LEU A 933 8.83 23.92 -13.28
N PHE A 934 8.37 24.91 -14.06
CA PHE A 934 9.26 25.87 -14.73
C PHE A 934 8.94 27.35 -14.44
N GLY A 935 7.82 27.64 -13.77
CA GLY A 935 7.36 29.01 -13.51
C GLY A 935 7.93 29.68 -12.25
N GLY A 936 8.84 29.01 -11.53
CA GLY A 936 9.39 29.53 -10.27
C GLY A 936 8.34 29.65 -9.16
N VAL A 937 8.65 30.43 -8.12
CA VAL A 937 7.75 30.60 -6.95
C VAL A 937 6.44 31.29 -7.33
N GLU A 938 6.49 32.20 -8.30
CA GLU A 938 5.33 32.94 -8.82
C GLU A 938 4.51 32.13 -9.82
N ARG A 939 4.97 30.91 -10.17
CA ARG A 939 4.34 30.02 -11.13
C ARG A 939 4.01 30.75 -12.44
N GLU A 940 4.94 31.50 -13.00
CA GLU A 940 4.74 32.19 -14.28
C GLU A 940 4.68 31.21 -15.46
N CYS A 941 4.24 31.69 -16.63
CA CYS A 941 4.30 30.87 -17.85
C CYS A 941 5.76 30.60 -18.25
N GLY A 942 6.09 29.35 -18.59
CA GLY A 942 7.41 28.99 -19.11
C GLY A 942 7.64 29.50 -20.54
N GLU A 943 8.43 30.57 -20.70
CA GLU A 943 8.69 31.19 -22.00
C GLU A 943 9.39 30.25 -23.00
N GLU A 944 10.35 29.44 -22.55
CA GLU A 944 11.06 28.50 -23.43
C GLU A 944 10.12 27.47 -24.07
N ILE A 945 9.17 26.97 -23.28
CA ILE A 945 8.16 26.00 -23.71
C ILE A 945 7.19 26.66 -24.69
N ASN A 946 6.77 27.89 -24.38
CA ASN A 946 5.90 28.68 -25.26
C ASN A 946 6.57 29.02 -26.60
N MET A 947 7.88 29.29 -26.60
CA MET A 947 8.65 29.45 -27.83
C MET A 947 8.69 28.16 -28.66
N ALA A 948 8.85 27.00 -28.02
CA ALA A 948 8.78 25.71 -28.71
C ALA A 948 7.40 25.46 -29.35
N SER A 949 6.29 25.73 -28.63
CA SER A 949 4.93 25.68 -29.20
C SER A 949 4.78 26.59 -30.42
N LYS A 950 5.23 27.85 -30.31
CA LYS A 950 5.17 28.83 -31.42
C LYS A 950 5.99 28.37 -32.63
N LEU A 951 7.19 27.83 -32.38
CA LEU A 951 8.06 27.32 -33.45
C LEU A 951 7.42 26.14 -34.17
N PHE A 952 6.91 25.15 -33.41
CA PHE A 952 6.17 24.02 -33.97
C PHE A 952 4.97 24.50 -34.80
N ASN A 953 4.18 25.43 -34.26
CA ASN A 953 3.01 25.99 -34.96
C ASN A 953 3.36 26.66 -36.28
N SER A 954 4.42 27.48 -36.30
CA SER A 954 4.90 28.14 -37.52
C SER A 954 5.32 27.12 -38.59
N LYS A 955 6.07 26.08 -38.19
CA LYS A 955 6.55 25.04 -39.09
C LYS A 955 5.40 24.17 -39.60
N LEU A 956 4.49 23.76 -38.72
CA LEU A 956 3.30 22.97 -39.06
C LEU A 956 2.40 23.72 -40.05
N SER A 957 2.10 24.99 -39.77
CA SER A 957 1.30 25.83 -40.67
C SER A 957 1.94 25.92 -42.06
N ALA A 958 3.24 26.17 -42.15
CA ALA A 958 3.95 26.24 -43.42
C ALA A 958 3.91 24.91 -44.22
N GLU A 959 4.10 23.78 -43.54
CA GLU A 959 4.05 22.45 -44.18
C GLU A 959 2.63 22.09 -44.64
N LEU A 960 1.58 22.39 -43.86
CA LEU A 960 0.19 22.16 -44.26
C LEU A 960 -0.22 23.03 -45.45
N HIS A 961 0.21 24.31 -45.48
CA HIS A 961 0.02 25.19 -46.64
C HIS A 961 0.73 24.66 -47.90
N LYS A 962 1.88 24.01 -47.73
CA LYS A 962 2.60 23.36 -48.83
C LYS A 962 1.85 22.12 -49.32
N LEU A 963 1.30 21.29 -48.42
CA LEU A 963 0.46 20.15 -48.81
C LEU A 963 -0.80 20.60 -49.57
N GLN A 964 -1.48 21.65 -49.08
CA GLN A 964 -2.65 22.22 -49.77
C GLN A 964 -2.31 22.71 -51.19
N ARG A 965 -1.10 23.24 -51.42
CA ARG A 965 -0.64 23.71 -52.74
C ARG A 965 -0.18 22.61 -53.69
N ARG A 966 0.01 21.36 -53.24
CA ARG A 966 0.39 20.22 -54.10
C ARG A 966 -0.72 19.73 -55.03
N ASN A 967 -1.85 20.46 -55.10
CA ASN A 967 -2.98 20.22 -55.99
C ASN A 967 -3.61 18.82 -55.81
N TRP A 968 -3.76 18.38 -54.57
CA TRP A 968 -4.52 17.18 -54.22
C TRP A 968 -6.01 17.38 -54.57
N PRO A 969 -6.57 16.59 -55.51
CA PRO A 969 -7.95 16.77 -55.94
C PRO A 969 -8.92 16.84 -54.77
N GLN A 970 -9.69 17.94 -54.73
CA GLN A 970 -10.77 18.16 -53.77
C GLN A 970 -10.33 18.18 -52.29
N SER A 971 -9.03 18.31 -51.97
CA SER A 971 -8.56 18.39 -50.59
C SER A 971 -8.76 19.78 -49.98
N ARG A 972 -9.21 19.80 -48.73
CA ARG A 972 -9.28 20.95 -47.82
C ARG A 972 -8.46 20.62 -46.58
N ILE A 973 -7.20 21.05 -46.56
CA ILE A 973 -6.31 20.91 -45.41
C ILE A 973 -6.23 22.28 -44.73
N VAL A 974 -6.63 22.33 -43.47
CA VAL A 974 -6.75 23.56 -42.69
C VAL A 974 -5.89 23.46 -41.44
N TYR A 975 -4.95 24.40 -41.28
CA TYR A 975 -4.27 24.62 -40.03
C TYR A 975 -5.21 25.35 -39.06
N ILE A 976 -5.45 24.78 -37.88
CA ILE A 976 -6.30 25.36 -36.85
C ILE A 976 -5.42 25.95 -35.75
N HIS A 977 -5.49 27.29 -35.62
CA HIS A 977 -4.70 28.03 -34.65
C HIS A 977 -5.42 28.11 -33.31
N ILE A 978 -4.85 27.44 -32.29
CA ILE A 978 -5.38 27.41 -30.92
C ILE A 978 -4.58 28.26 -29.93
N TYR A 979 -3.34 28.63 -30.28
CA TYR A 979 -2.40 29.26 -29.35
C TYR A 979 -2.92 30.60 -28.81
N ASP A 980 -3.24 31.55 -29.69
CA ASP A 980 -3.68 32.89 -29.27
C ASP A 980 -5.07 32.89 -28.61
N PRO A 981 -6.08 32.14 -29.09
CA PRO A 981 -7.36 32.04 -28.40
C PRO A 981 -7.23 31.61 -26.93
N LEU A 982 -6.51 30.51 -26.66
CA LEU A 982 -6.32 30.06 -25.28
C LEU A 982 -5.44 31.02 -24.47
N LEU A 983 -4.38 31.58 -25.07
CA LEU A 983 -3.56 32.57 -24.38
C LEU A 983 -4.37 33.82 -24.01
N ASN A 984 -5.27 34.27 -24.89
CA ASN A 984 -6.14 35.40 -24.62
C ASN A 984 -7.15 35.11 -23.49
N ILE A 985 -7.65 33.88 -23.39
CA ILE A 985 -8.48 33.46 -22.25
C ILE A 985 -7.66 33.51 -20.94
N ILE A 986 -6.42 33.02 -20.96
CA ILE A 986 -5.52 33.02 -19.79
C ILE A 986 -5.15 34.45 -19.37
N GLN A 987 -4.91 35.34 -20.33
CA GLN A 987 -4.49 36.73 -20.06
C GLN A 987 -5.68 37.64 -19.72
N ASN A 988 -6.88 37.36 -20.24
CA ASN A 988 -8.07 38.17 -20.06
C ASN A 988 -9.28 37.33 -19.57
N PRO A 989 -9.16 36.59 -18.45
CA PRO A 989 -10.16 35.59 -18.05
C PRO A 989 -11.53 36.20 -17.73
N THR A 990 -11.55 37.41 -17.17
CA THR A 990 -12.79 38.10 -16.78
C THR A 990 -13.69 38.45 -17.97
N LYS A 991 -13.11 38.67 -19.17
CA LYS A 991 -13.87 38.87 -20.42
C LYS A 991 -14.75 37.66 -20.75
N TYR A 992 -14.34 36.48 -20.29
CA TYR A 992 -14.98 35.21 -20.56
C TYR A 992 -15.79 34.68 -19.36
N GLY A 993 -15.85 35.45 -18.26
CA GLY A 993 -16.50 35.05 -17.02
C GLY A 993 -15.65 34.10 -16.14
N LEU A 994 -14.36 33.95 -16.45
CA LEU A 994 -13.40 33.13 -15.73
C LEU A 994 -12.57 33.99 -14.75
N GLU A 995 -12.00 33.36 -13.74
CA GLU A 995 -11.25 34.02 -12.67
C GLU A 995 -9.90 33.34 -12.40
N VAL A 996 -9.85 32.00 -12.42
CA VAL A 996 -8.64 31.23 -12.05
C VAL A 996 -7.98 30.63 -13.28
N VAL A 997 -6.69 30.94 -13.48
CA VAL A 997 -5.94 30.63 -14.71
C VAL A 997 -4.62 29.89 -14.49
N ASP A 998 -4.19 29.76 -13.23
CA ASP A 998 -2.86 29.29 -12.83
C ASP A 998 -2.84 27.92 -12.16
N ARG A 999 -4.00 27.39 -11.83
CA ARG A 999 -4.20 26.07 -11.22
C ARG A 999 -5.45 25.39 -11.79
N GLY A 1000 -5.53 24.08 -11.60
CA GLY A 1000 -6.75 23.32 -11.88
C GLY A 1000 -7.85 23.65 -10.88
N CYS A 1001 -9.11 23.50 -11.29
CA CYS A 1001 -10.23 23.43 -10.36
C CYS A 1001 -10.08 22.24 -9.41
N CYS A 1002 -9.55 21.14 -9.92
CA CYS A 1002 -9.22 19.97 -9.15
C CYS A 1002 -7.69 19.80 -9.16
N GLY A 1003 -7.13 19.54 -7.97
CA GLY A 1003 -5.69 19.57 -7.71
C GLY A 1003 -5.39 20.13 -6.32
N THR A 1004 -4.10 20.29 -5.98
CA THR A 1004 -3.66 20.79 -4.66
C THR A 1004 -3.63 22.33 -4.57
N GLY A 1005 -3.95 23.01 -5.68
CA GLY A 1005 -3.96 24.46 -5.82
C GLY A 1005 -2.58 25.13 -5.81
N SER A 1006 -1.57 24.50 -5.22
CA SER A 1006 -0.23 25.06 -4.98
C SER A 1006 0.89 24.31 -5.71
N VAL A 1007 0.78 22.98 -5.87
CA VAL A 1007 1.73 22.14 -6.60
C VAL A 1007 0.97 21.20 -7.53
N GLU A 1008 0.88 21.56 -8.81
CA GLU A 1008 0.12 20.82 -9.82
C GLU A 1008 1.03 19.82 -10.56
N ALA A 1009 1.64 18.89 -9.81
CA ALA A 1009 2.63 17.93 -10.36
C ALA A 1009 2.03 16.57 -10.77
N GLY A 1010 0.78 16.27 -10.39
CA GLY A 1010 0.04 15.13 -10.92
C GLY A 1010 -0.55 15.46 -12.29
N ILE A 1011 -0.43 14.58 -13.28
CA ILE A 1011 -0.97 14.82 -14.65
C ILE A 1011 -2.50 14.82 -14.67
N LEU A 1012 -3.13 14.12 -13.73
CA LEU A 1012 -4.58 13.99 -13.59
C LEU A 1012 -5.01 14.23 -12.15
N CYS A 1013 -6.25 14.68 -12.02
CA CYS A 1013 -7.02 14.75 -10.79
C CYS A 1013 -7.38 13.38 -10.22
N ASN A 1014 -7.78 13.31 -8.96
CA ASN A 1014 -8.25 12.08 -8.31
C ASN A 1014 -9.30 12.36 -7.20
N PRO A 1015 -10.05 11.33 -6.73
CA PRO A 1015 -11.11 11.49 -5.72
C PRO A 1015 -10.65 11.95 -4.33
N LEU A 1016 -9.34 11.95 -4.05
CA LEU A 1016 -8.75 12.28 -2.76
C LEU A 1016 -8.13 13.68 -2.75
N ASP A 1017 -8.19 14.41 -3.87
CA ASP A 1017 -7.76 15.79 -3.94
C ASP A 1017 -8.67 16.65 -3.05
N LEU A 1018 -8.14 17.01 -1.88
CA LEU A 1018 -8.84 17.71 -0.78
C LEU A 1018 -9.38 19.11 -1.18
N GLU A 1019 -8.98 19.65 -2.33
CA GLU A 1019 -9.29 21.02 -2.78
C GLU A 1019 -10.00 21.08 -4.15
N THR A 1020 -10.83 20.09 -4.50
CA THR A 1020 -11.69 20.23 -5.70
C THR A 1020 -12.63 21.42 -5.56
N CYS A 1021 -12.54 22.37 -6.50
CA CYS A 1021 -13.26 23.62 -6.45
C CYS A 1021 -14.79 23.39 -6.53
N THR A 1022 -15.53 24.24 -5.80
CA THR A 1022 -17.00 24.19 -5.75
C THR A 1022 -17.67 24.76 -7.00
N ASP A 1023 -16.99 25.62 -7.76
CA ASP A 1023 -17.49 26.28 -8.97
C ASP A 1023 -16.42 26.22 -10.08
N ASP A 1024 -16.49 25.20 -10.94
CA ASP A 1024 -15.58 25.06 -12.09
C ASP A 1024 -15.84 26.09 -13.19
N SER A 1025 -17.00 26.75 -13.18
CA SER A 1025 -17.35 27.75 -14.19
C SER A 1025 -16.44 28.97 -14.14
N LYS A 1026 -15.65 29.10 -13.07
CA LYS A 1026 -14.64 30.15 -12.84
C LYS A 1026 -13.23 29.77 -13.27
N TYR A 1027 -12.98 28.51 -13.60
CA TYR A 1027 -11.62 28.00 -13.85
C TYR A 1027 -11.35 27.79 -15.33
N VAL A 1028 -10.17 28.20 -15.79
CA VAL A 1028 -9.67 27.87 -17.12
C VAL A 1028 -9.36 26.37 -17.22
N PHE A 1029 -8.68 25.84 -16.21
CA PHE A 1029 -8.21 24.46 -16.16
C PHE A 1029 -9.02 23.61 -15.19
N TRP A 1030 -9.36 22.40 -15.61
CA TRP A 1030 -10.00 21.40 -14.77
C TRP A 1030 -8.98 20.73 -13.85
N ASP A 1031 -7.90 20.22 -14.40
CA ASP A 1031 -6.78 19.63 -13.67
C ASP A 1031 -5.47 20.39 -13.97
N SER A 1032 -4.32 19.78 -13.68
CA SER A 1032 -3.02 20.40 -13.90
C SER A 1032 -2.69 20.68 -15.38
N TYR A 1033 -3.50 20.21 -16.33
CA TYR A 1033 -3.17 20.20 -17.74
C TYR A 1033 -4.37 20.57 -18.64
N HIS A 1034 -5.54 20.00 -18.40
CA HIS A 1034 -6.69 20.03 -19.28
C HIS A 1034 -7.67 21.16 -18.92
N PRO A 1035 -8.19 21.91 -19.90
CA PRO A 1035 -9.27 22.89 -19.68
C PRO A 1035 -10.56 22.31 -19.09
N THR A 1036 -11.33 23.18 -18.42
CA THR A 1036 -12.71 22.88 -18.00
C THR A 1036 -13.66 22.75 -19.19
N GLN A 1037 -14.79 22.07 -19.00
CA GLN A 1037 -15.86 21.99 -19.99
C GLN A 1037 -16.26 23.40 -20.47
N ARG A 1038 -16.36 24.36 -19.54
CA ARG A 1038 -16.69 25.75 -19.84
C ARG A 1038 -15.66 26.41 -20.77
N THR A 1039 -14.38 26.23 -20.50
CA THR A 1039 -13.30 26.78 -21.32
C THR A 1039 -13.28 26.15 -22.71
N TYR A 1040 -13.49 24.83 -22.80
CA TYR A 1040 -13.61 24.15 -24.08
C TYR A 1040 -14.80 24.65 -24.90
N GLN A 1041 -15.96 24.88 -24.28
CA GLN A 1041 -17.13 25.45 -24.96
C GLN A 1041 -16.81 26.80 -25.61
N ILE A 1042 -16.12 27.69 -24.88
CA ILE A 1042 -15.71 29.02 -25.38
C ILE A 1042 -14.75 28.87 -26.56
N LEU A 1043 -13.70 28.05 -26.39
CA LEU A 1043 -12.68 27.83 -27.41
C LEU A 1043 -13.26 27.24 -28.70
N VAL A 1044 -14.08 26.20 -28.58
CA VAL A 1044 -14.70 25.55 -29.74
C VAL A 1044 -15.64 26.50 -30.47
N GLY A 1045 -16.41 27.31 -29.74
CA GLY A 1045 -17.27 28.34 -30.33
C GLY A 1045 -16.48 29.36 -31.17
N GLU A 1046 -15.36 29.88 -30.65
CA GLU A 1046 -14.49 30.80 -31.41
C GLU A 1046 -13.85 30.14 -32.64
N ILE A 1047 -13.41 28.88 -32.51
CA ILE A 1047 -12.70 28.14 -33.56
C ILE A 1047 -13.65 27.73 -34.69
N LEU A 1048 -14.81 27.16 -34.36
CA LEU A 1048 -15.77 26.72 -35.38
C LEU A 1048 -16.26 27.89 -36.19
N HIS A 1049 -16.61 29.02 -35.55
CA HIS A 1049 -17.02 30.22 -36.27
C HIS A 1049 -15.95 30.71 -37.27
N ARG A 1050 -14.67 30.58 -36.91
CA ARG A 1050 -13.55 31.04 -37.75
C ARG A 1050 -13.21 30.09 -38.90
N TYR A 1051 -13.25 28.78 -38.65
CA TYR A 1051 -12.65 27.80 -39.57
C TYR A 1051 -13.65 26.93 -40.33
N ILE A 1052 -14.92 26.84 -39.90
CA ILE A 1052 -15.85 25.87 -40.49
C ILE A 1052 -16.06 26.06 -42.00
N ASN A 1053 -16.11 27.31 -42.45
CA ASN A 1053 -16.28 27.66 -43.88
C ASN A 1053 -15.07 27.28 -44.74
N ASN A 1054 -13.91 27.04 -44.14
CA ASN A 1054 -12.70 26.62 -44.87
C ASN A 1054 -12.79 25.15 -45.31
N PHE A 1055 -13.74 24.39 -44.76
CA PHE A 1055 -14.00 22.99 -45.10
C PHE A 1055 -15.12 22.82 -46.14
N SER A 1056 -15.80 23.90 -46.51
CA SER A 1056 -16.85 23.94 -47.54
C SER A 1056 -16.31 23.94 -48.99
#